data_AF-A0AAE0WFW4-F1
#
_entry.id   AF-A0AAE0WFW4-F1
#
_cell.length_a   1.000
_cell.length_b   1.000
_cell.length_c   1.000
_cell.angle_alpha   90.00
_cell.angle_beta   90.00
_cell.angle_gamma   90.00
#
_symmetry.space_group_name_H-M   'P 1'
#
loop_
_entity.id
_entity.type
_entity.pdbx_description
1 polymer ?
#
loop_
_entity_poly.entity_id
_entity_poly.type
_entity_poly.pdbx_seq_one_letter_code
_entity_poly.pdbx_strand_id
1 'polypeptide(L)'
;MQIPMLSSPLKQTNEIDWVAPLRQHIRSAYGDDPDRYDNECQSLNRLRQDMRGAGKDSAAGRDLLYRYYGQLELLDLRFPVDENHIKISFTWFDAFTHKPTAQYSLAYEKASIIFNISAVLSCHAANQNRHEDTGLKTAYHSFQASAGMFTYINENFLHAPSTDLSRDTVKTLISIMLAQAQEVFIEKQIVDQKKPGLLAKLAAQAAYLYAQAVEGTQDNVSRAVFERVWLLVVQIKQHHLASLAQYYQAVADYEANSYGQAISRVQAAQNASKEATRLANAFPGSVPANSNLTSETGQVLVDMTKKHMSSITELLTEYIRDNDMIYHQPVPSENNLTSIPKLPAAKAIPVSELYQGQDIQRIIGPDIFQRIVPMSVTESASLYDEEKAKLARAEAERVETADDELATSLDYLKLPGSLNILKGGLDQESMGVDDEFRNWCSDLSGHSPFGPTFEQLREDKQSILSTLDGCTKQLDMEESVCEKMRSKYGGEWTQQPSSRLTSTLRTDSRRYRSAVEEASTSDAQLFSSFRQFESDFEEMRSAGETDEADVLYQRAMIKAGAGKKNVASPGAAEEGNLLDDDFADETRQSVAEQIERVEELMRKLQLVKRERAQVLKDLKDKIHNDDISSVLILNKKAITNQEAALFKSELEKFRPHQNRILQANHKQSSLMKELTRTYGDLLQDKRVRGEQNKYEAFSRQRNNVLGRYRRVYQAYTDLQSGLSRAQQFYDEIRETVESLRKNVESFVENRRSEGGQLLSAIEAAKGSGADREQARLKELMERMSVSPSTQSSGSPVPGSGGGMGMGDQRASGHRPPPLLPQTSYGQSQQPSYNPAASPPITPRYQQLNGTPSYQNAYQPTPTNGTFAQPQQGGGRPQSYISQPPQQQGQGERSSYNPNSYGPVSPPAHQQYFSPPPTQHQQFPSSSYQQQQPTTSQYGHPSQQQQSYPGSAQTSVPPGWQPPPPPPGPPPSHDYGVLQASTYPSGPGGYAQDARRGAGQGQQQQQAGVGGGGDPWAGLGAWK
;
A
#
# COMPACT_ATOMS: atom_id res chain seq x y z
N MET A 1 52.50 14.67 -3.33
CA MET A 1 51.96 13.44 -3.96
C MET A 1 51.06 12.78 -2.95
N GLN A 2 49.87 12.38 -3.41
CA GLN A 2 48.82 11.79 -2.57
C GLN A 2 49.03 10.27 -2.46
N ILE A 3 48.83 9.69 -1.27
CA ILE A 3 49.02 8.25 -1.08
C ILE A 3 47.94 7.49 -1.89
N PRO A 4 48.31 6.51 -2.74
CA PRO A 4 47.35 5.75 -3.53
C PRO A 4 46.42 4.94 -2.61
N MET A 5 45.18 4.74 -3.06
CA MET A 5 44.13 4.04 -2.33
C MET A 5 43.56 2.92 -3.21
N LEU A 6 43.23 1.77 -2.61
CA LEU A 6 42.52 0.70 -3.30
C LEU A 6 41.05 1.08 -3.47
N SER A 7 40.45 0.66 -4.58
CA SER A 7 39.03 0.81 -4.85
C SER A 7 38.53 -0.38 -5.64
N SER A 8 37.36 -0.92 -5.27
CA SER A 8 36.83 -2.13 -5.89
C SER A 8 36.42 -1.87 -7.34
N PRO A 9 36.74 -2.78 -8.28
CA PRO A 9 36.17 -2.75 -9.62
C PRO A 9 34.65 -2.94 -9.57
N LEU A 10 33.94 -2.44 -10.59
CA LEU A 10 32.49 -2.64 -10.72
C LEU A 10 32.19 -4.02 -11.33
N LYS A 11 31.16 -4.69 -10.82
CA LYS A 11 30.52 -5.83 -11.49
C LYS A 11 29.87 -5.35 -12.79
N GLN A 12 29.96 -6.17 -13.83
CA GLN A 12 29.30 -5.91 -15.13
C GLN A 12 28.04 -6.77 -15.25
N THR A 13 27.08 -6.37 -16.11
CA THR A 13 25.86 -7.15 -16.36
C THR A 13 25.41 -7.07 -17.82
N ASN A 14 24.85 -8.17 -18.30
CA ASN A 14 24.20 -8.25 -19.60
C ASN A 14 22.91 -7.41 -19.63
N GLU A 15 22.37 -7.24 -20.83
CA GLU A 15 21.02 -6.70 -21.02
C GLU A 15 19.99 -7.77 -20.67
N ILE A 16 18.89 -7.32 -20.08
CA ILE A 16 17.72 -8.13 -19.75
C ILE A 16 16.48 -7.33 -20.18
N ASP A 17 15.35 -8.01 -20.34
CA ASP A 17 14.06 -7.34 -20.53
C ASP A 17 13.26 -7.35 -19.23
N TRP A 18 12.94 -6.16 -18.73
CA TRP A 18 11.95 -5.97 -17.66
C TRP A 18 10.51 -5.91 -18.22
N VAL A 19 10.31 -5.57 -19.49
CA VAL A 19 9.01 -5.14 -20.03
C VAL A 19 8.06 -6.31 -20.26
N ALA A 20 8.45 -7.35 -21.01
CA ALA A 20 7.56 -8.47 -21.29
C ALA A 20 7.18 -9.28 -20.02
N PRO A 21 8.10 -9.60 -19.07
CA PRO A 21 7.76 -10.34 -17.86
C PRO A 21 6.81 -9.57 -16.93
N LEU A 22 7.03 -8.26 -16.74
CA LEU A 22 6.11 -7.42 -15.94
C LEU A 22 4.74 -7.29 -16.62
N ARG A 23 4.70 -7.03 -17.93
CA ARG A 23 3.43 -6.98 -18.68
C ARG A 23 2.66 -8.30 -18.63
N GLN A 24 3.33 -9.44 -18.71
CA GLN A 24 2.69 -10.75 -18.55
C GLN A 24 2.10 -10.90 -17.14
N HIS A 25 2.85 -10.54 -16.09
CA HIS A 25 2.40 -10.66 -14.71
C HIS A 25 1.23 -9.71 -14.38
N ILE A 26 1.23 -8.48 -14.90
CA ILE A 26 0.10 -7.55 -14.77
C ILE A 26 -1.17 -8.21 -15.33
N ARG A 27 -1.10 -8.76 -16.55
CA ARG A 27 -2.25 -9.44 -17.18
C ARG A 27 -2.74 -10.66 -16.38
N SER A 28 -1.83 -11.47 -15.82
CA SER A 28 -2.19 -12.75 -15.18
C SER A 28 -2.54 -12.66 -13.69
N ALA A 29 -1.91 -11.76 -12.94
CA ALA A 29 -2.07 -11.65 -11.48
C ALA A 29 -2.93 -10.47 -11.04
N TYR A 30 -2.96 -9.38 -11.82
CA TYR A 30 -3.78 -8.19 -11.53
C TYR A 30 -5.05 -8.13 -12.40
N GLY A 31 -5.06 -8.80 -13.56
CA GLY A 31 -6.20 -8.81 -14.48
C GLY A 31 -6.41 -7.51 -15.25
N ASP A 32 -5.56 -6.51 -15.03
CA ASP A 32 -5.59 -5.22 -15.72
C ASP A 32 -4.84 -5.27 -17.07
N ASP A 33 -5.11 -4.29 -17.93
CA ASP A 33 -4.49 -4.15 -19.24
C ASP A 33 -3.01 -3.70 -19.14
N PRO A 34 -2.03 -4.51 -19.59
CA PRO A 34 -0.61 -4.16 -19.50
C PRO A 34 -0.23 -2.90 -20.29
N ASP A 35 -0.96 -2.57 -21.37
CA ASP A 35 -0.68 -1.40 -22.18
C ASP A 35 -0.91 -0.08 -21.42
N ARG A 36 -1.68 -0.11 -20.31
CA ARG A 36 -1.81 1.02 -19.38
C ARG A 36 -0.54 1.36 -18.63
N TYR A 37 0.40 0.42 -18.48
CA TYR A 37 1.61 0.54 -17.64
C TYR A 37 2.92 0.41 -18.44
N ASP A 38 2.83 0.53 -19.77
CA ASP A 38 3.99 0.35 -20.64
C ASP A 38 5.06 1.43 -20.40
N ASN A 39 4.65 2.67 -20.13
CA ASN A 39 5.56 3.77 -19.77
C ASN A 39 6.35 3.47 -18.48
N GLU A 40 5.70 2.93 -17.45
CA GLU A 40 6.33 2.50 -16.21
C GLU A 40 7.33 1.35 -16.45
N CYS A 41 6.93 0.33 -17.21
CA CYS A 41 7.78 -0.81 -17.56
C CYS A 41 9.01 -0.38 -18.37
N GLN A 42 8.83 0.48 -19.39
CA GLN A 42 9.91 1.08 -20.16
C GLN A 42 10.83 1.97 -19.29
N SER A 43 10.26 2.71 -18.33
CA SER A 43 11.04 3.59 -17.43
C SER A 43 11.97 2.80 -16.52
N LEU A 44 11.50 1.70 -15.92
CA LEU A 44 12.34 0.78 -15.15
C LEU A 44 13.42 0.13 -16.04
N ASN A 45 13.03 -0.36 -17.22
CA ASN A 45 13.95 -1.02 -18.14
C ASN A 45 15.07 -0.06 -18.58
N ARG A 46 14.71 1.19 -18.93
CA ARG A 46 15.67 2.26 -19.25
C ARG A 46 16.56 2.59 -18.07
N LEU A 47 16.03 2.74 -16.85
CA LEU A 47 16.83 3.04 -15.66
C LEU A 47 17.91 1.97 -15.40
N ARG A 48 17.63 0.69 -15.73
CA ARG A 48 18.65 -0.38 -15.73
C ARG A 48 19.71 -0.20 -16.83
N GLN A 49 19.34 0.28 -18.02
CA GLN A 49 20.33 0.55 -19.06
C GLN A 49 21.19 1.78 -18.72
N ASP A 50 20.58 2.85 -18.21
CA ASP A 50 21.27 4.07 -17.80
C ASP A 50 22.30 3.76 -16.67
N MET A 51 21.95 2.93 -15.67
CA MET A 51 22.92 2.52 -14.63
C MET A 51 24.03 1.57 -15.11
N ARG A 52 23.85 0.83 -16.22
CA ARG A 52 24.95 0.05 -16.83
C ARG A 52 26.02 0.97 -17.42
N GLY A 53 25.65 2.19 -17.79
CA GLY A 53 26.56 3.26 -18.22
C GLY A 53 27.14 4.11 -17.07
N ALA A 54 26.93 3.74 -15.79
CA ALA A 54 27.38 4.54 -14.65
C ALA A 54 28.91 4.71 -14.62
N GLY A 55 29.38 5.94 -14.81
CA GLY A 55 30.81 6.28 -14.77
C GLY A 55 31.41 6.04 -13.38
N LYS A 56 32.43 5.17 -13.33
CA LYS A 56 33.03 4.57 -12.12
C LYS A 56 33.49 5.53 -11.01
N ASP A 57 33.75 6.78 -11.36
CA ASP A 57 34.30 7.85 -10.51
C ASP A 57 33.33 9.03 -10.31
N SER A 58 32.19 9.01 -10.99
CA SER A 58 31.25 10.13 -11.09
C SER A 58 30.13 10.08 -10.04
N ALA A 59 29.76 11.25 -9.49
CA ALA A 59 28.57 11.38 -8.63
C ALA A 59 27.28 11.01 -9.38
N ALA A 60 27.18 11.33 -10.68
CA ALA A 60 26.04 10.93 -11.51
C ALA A 60 25.90 9.39 -11.63
N GLY A 61 27.02 8.66 -11.76
CA GLY A 61 27.01 7.19 -11.76
C GLY A 61 26.56 6.59 -10.43
N ARG A 62 27.02 7.16 -9.31
CA ARG A 62 26.54 6.82 -7.96
C ARG A 62 25.02 7.03 -7.84
N ASP A 63 24.52 8.16 -8.35
CA ASP A 63 23.11 8.55 -8.19
C ASP A 63 22.17 7.73 -9.09
N LEU A 64 22.63 7.31 -10.28
CA LEU A 64 21.92 6.32 -11.11
C LEU A 64 21.79 4.96 -10.40
N LEU A 65 22.85 4.49 -9.73
CA LEU A 65 22.82 3.24 -8.97
C LEU A 65 21.89 3.32 -7.76
N TYR A 66 21.95 4.42 -6.99
CA TYR A 66 21.00 4.68 -5.89
C TYR A 66 19.56 4.71 -6.38
N ARG A 67 19.31 5.38 -7.51
CA ARG A 67 17.98 5.49 -8.10
C ARG A 67 17.42 4.15 -8.55
N TYR A 68 18.22 3.34 -9.25
CA TYR A 68 17.80 1.99 -9.65
C TYR A 68 17.55 1.10 -8.42
N TYR A 69 18.45 1.10 -7.43
CA TYR A 69 18.25 0.34 -6.20
C TYR A 69 16.96 0.71 -5.46
N GLY A 70 16.69 2.00 -5.26
CA GLY A 70 15.47 2.46 -4.59
C GLY A 70 14.19 2.04 -5.33
N GLN A 71 14.21 2.07 -6.67
CA GLN A 71 13.08 1.58 -7.47
C GLN A 71 12.95 0.05 -7.42
N LEU A 72 14.04 -0.72 -7.25
CA LEU A 72 13.97 -2.16 -6.98
C LEU A 72 13.45 -2.50 -5.58
N GLU A 73 13.69 -1.65 -4.57
CA GLU A 73 13.05 -1.79 -3.24
C GLU A 73 11.54 -1.56 -3.33
N LEU A 74 11.10 -0.53 -4.05
CA LEU A 74 9.67 -0.22 -4.25
C LEU A 74 8.95 -1.29 -5.12
N LEU A 75 9.62 -1.78 -6.17
CA LEU A 75 9.11 -2.86 -7.03
C LEU A 75 8.86 -4.16 -6.26
N ASP A 76 9.75 -4.53 -5.34
CA ASP A 76 9.67 -5.74 -4.51
C ASP A 76 8.47 -5.76 -3.54
N LEU A 77 7.85 -4.60 -3.28
CA LEU A 77 6.59 -4.51 -2.55
C LEU A 77 5.39 -4.95 -3.39
N ARG A 78 5.50 -4.87 -4.73
CA ARG A 78 4.40 -5.09 -5.68
C ARG A 78 4.58 -6.38 -6.49
N PHE A 79 5.79 -6.66 -6.96
CA PHE A 79 6.10 -7.69 -7.94
C PHE A 79 6.99 -8.79 -7.35
N PRO A 80 6.50 -10.04 -7.19
CA PRO A 80 7.31 -11.17 -6.76
C PRO A 80 8.25 -11.62 -7.88
N VAL A 81 9.51 -11.19 -7.84
CA VAL A 81 10.53 -11.52 -8.86
C VAL A 81 11.41 -12.67 -8.36
N ASP A 82 10.98 -13.88 -8.73
CA ASP A 82 11.57 -15.17 -8.39
C ASP A 82 11.38 -16.20 -9.54
N GLU A 83 11.79 -17.46 -9.33
CA GLU A 83 11.69 -18.52 -10.34
C GLU A 83 10.27 -18.99 -10.67
N ASN A 84 9.30 -18.72 -9.80
CA ASN A 84 7.93 -19.24 -9.86
C ASN A 84 6.93 -18.22 -10.41
N HIS A 85 7.16 -16.92 -10.17
CA HIS A 85 6.19 -15.86 -10.48
C HIS A 85 6.62 -14.96 -11.64
N ILE A 86 7.74 -14.22 -11.52
CA ILE A 86 8.25 -13.29 -12.55
C ILE A 86 9.70 -13.64 -12.86
N LYS A 87 9.88 -14.62 -13.75
CA LYS A 87 11.16 -15.25 -14.03
C LYS A 87 12.05 -14.41 -14.96
N ILE A 88 12.95 -13.63 -14.36
CA ILE A 88 13.93 -12.78 -15.07
C ILE A 88 15.35 -13.28 -14.75
N SER A 89 16.20 -13.51 -15.76
CA SER A 89 17.55 -14.05 -15.54
C SER A 89 18.59 -12.93 -15.41
N PHE A 90 18.98 -12.63 -14.18
CA PHE A 90 20.00 -11.63 -13.85
C PHE A 90 21.40 -12.24 -14.01
N THR A 91 22.05 -11.96 -15.14
CA THR A 91 23.45 -12.38 -15.38
C THR A 91 24.42 -11.27 -15.01
N TRP A 92 25.30 -11.55 -14.07
CA TRP A 92 26.34 -10.64 -13.58
C TRP A 92 27.73 -11.28 -13.69
N PHE A 93 28.72 -10.48 -14.03
CA PHE A 93 30.13 -10.88 -14.02
C PHE A 93 30.77 -10.54 -12.68
N ASP A 94 31.53 -11.47 -12.13
CA ASP A 94 32.31 -11.29 -10.91
C ASP A 94 33.34 -10.15 -11.07
N ALA A 95 33.38 -9.23 -10.12
CA ALA A 95 34.10 -7.97 -10.23
C ALA A 95 35.62 -8.14 -10.42
N PHE A 96 36.20 -9.20 -9.86
CA PHE A 96 37.64 -9.44 -9.88
C PHE A 96 38.04 -10.58 -10.82
N THR A 97 37.23 -11.64 -10.89
CA THR A 97 37.54 -12.84 -11.71
C THR A 97 36.83 -12.88 -13.07
N HIS A 98 35.90 -11.94 -13.31
CA HIS A 98 35.10 -11.79 -14.54
C HIS A 98 34.29 -13.03 -14.96
N LYS A 99 34.09 -13.98 -14.05
CA LYS A 99 33.26 -15.17 -14.28
C LYS A 99 31.78 -14.79 -14.26
N PRO A 100 30.96 -15.23 -15.24
CA PRO A 100 29.52 -14.99 -15.22
C PRO A 100 28.81 -15.91 -14.23
N THR A 101 27.93 -15.32 -13.40
CA THR A 101 26.92 -16.01 -12.61
C THR A 101 25.54 -15.51 -13.07
N ALA A 102 24.58 -16.42 -13.27
CA ALA A 102 23.20 -16.10 -13.56
C ALA A 102 22.28 -16.62 -12.44
N GLN A 103 21.30 -15.81 -12.03
CA GLN A 103 20.29 -16.17 -11.03
C GLN A 103 18.94 -15.54 -11.41
N TYR A 104 17.83 -16.09 -10.92
CA TYR A 104 16.49 -15.53 -11.12
C TYR A 104 15.97 -14.70 -9.95
N SER A 105 16.74 -14.60 -8.86
CA SER A 105 16.33 -13.88 -7.66
C SER A 105 16.61 -12.39 -7.76
N LEU A 106 15.60 -11.55 -7.50
CA LEU A 106 15.76 -10.10 -7.33
C LEU A 106 16.75 -9.73 -6.22
N ALA A 107 16.92 -10.58 -5.20
CA ALA A 107 17.94 -10.39 -4.17
C ALA A 107 19.37 -10.39 -4.76
N TYR A 108 19.64 -11.16 -5.82
CA TYR A 108 20.96 -11.18 -6.47
C TYR A 108 21.23 -9.91 -7.28
N GLU A 109 20.22 -9.42 -8.01
CA GLU A 109 20.28 -8.11 -8.67
C GLU A 109 20.57 -7.02 -7.63
N LYS A 110 19.75 -6.93 -6.55
CA LYS A 110 19.91 -5.97 -5.46
C LYS A 110 21.32 -6.02 -4.83
N ALA A 111 21.82 -7.20 -4.46
CA ALA A 111 23.18 -7.35 -3.92
C ALA A 111 24.27 -6.87 -4.89
N SER A 112 24.10 -7.14 -6.19
CA SER A 112 25.04 -6.71 -7.22
C SER A 112 25.01 -5.19 -7.44
N ILE A 113 23.84 -4.54 -7.31
CA ILE A 113 23.74 -3.08 -7.32
C ILE A 113 24.39 -2.46 -6.09
N ILE A 114 24.15 -2.99 -4.89
CA ILE A 114 24.80 -2.49 -3.66
C ILE A 114 26.32 -2.64 -3.78
N PHE A 115 26.83 -3.75 -4.32
CA PHE A 115 28.27 -3.92 -4.56
C PHE A 115 28.81 -2.83 -5.50
N ASN A 116 28.09 -2.49 -6.57
CA ASN A 116 28.49 -1.41 -7.46
C ASN A 116 28.39 -0.02 -6.82
N ILE A 117 27.42 0.22 -5.91
CA ILE A 117 27.38 1.44 -5.08
C ILE A 117 28.64 1.50 -4.21
N SER A 118 29.00 0.42 -3.52
CA SER A 118 30.24 0.34 -2.72
C SER A 118 31.49 0.57 -3.58
N ALA A 119 31.54 -0.02 -4.78
CA ALA A 119 32.64 0.12 -5.73
C ALA A 119 32.82 1.57 -6.20
N VAL A 120 31.75 2.22 -6.68
CA VAL A 120 31.77 3.63 -7.09
C VAL A 120 32.11 4.55 -5.92
N LEU A 121 31.56 4.32 -4.72
CA LEU A 121 31.94 5.07 -3.52
C LEU A 121 33.44 4.94 -3.20
N SER A 122 34.02 3.73 -3.33
CA SER A 122 35.45 3.52 -3.11
C SER A 122 36.33 4.17 -4.18
N CYS A 123 35.91 4.14 -5.45
CA CYS A 123 36.61 4.78 -6.57
C CYS A 123 36.56 6.31 -6.43
N HIS A 124 35.37 6.85 -6.14
CA HIS A 124 35.17 8.27 -5.89
C HIS A 124 36.02 8.76 -4.71
N ALA A 125 36.10 7.99 -3.63
CA ALA A 125 36.93 8.29 -2.46
C ALA A 125 38.43 8.26 -2.76
N ALA A 126 38.90 7.25 -3.51
CA ALA A 126 40.31 7.12 -3.91
C ALA A 126 40.77 8.29 -4.80
N ASN A 127 39.88 8.79 -5.66
CA ASN A 127 40.16 9.82 -6.66
C ASN A 127 39.95 11.28 -6.18
N GLN A 128 39.49 11.52 -4.95
CA GLN A 128 39.37 12.91 -4.43
C GLN A 128 40.74 13.60 -4.34
N ASN A 129 40.77 14.93 -4.52
CA ASN A 129 41.96 15.72 -4.19
C ASN A 129 42.09 15.88 -2.66
N ARG A 130 42.90 15.04 -2.03
CA ARG A 130 43.10 15.04 -0.56
C ARG A 130 44.11 16.08 -0.06
N HIS A 131 44.54 17.00 -0.92
CA HIS A 131 45.23 18.23 -0.50
C HIS A 131 44.25 19.32 -0.01
N GLU A 132 42.94 19.16 -0.25
CA GLU A 132 41.89 20.07 0.19
C GLU A 132 41.02 19.43 1.30
N ASP A 133 40.59 20.22 2.29
CA ASP A 133 39.72 19.76 3.40
C ASP A 133 38.37 19.21 2.91
N THR A 134 37.85 19.77 1.81
CA THR A 134 36.68 19.28 1.06
C THR A 134 36.89 17.87 0.53
N GLY A 135 38.00 17.61 -0.18
CA GLY A 135 38.32 16.30 -0.72
C GLY A 135 38.65 15.26 0.36
N LEU A 136 39.31 15.68 1.45
CA LEU A 136 39.53 14.84 2.64
C LEU A 136 38.21 14.39 3.27
N LYS A 137 37.25 15.31 3.49
CA LYS A 137 35.90 14.99 3.98
C LYS A 137 35.17 14.03 3.05
N THR A 138 35.13 14.34 1.76
CA THR A 138 34.42 13.52 0.76
C THR A 138 35.01 12.12 0.68
N ALA A 139 36.34 11.97 0.70
CA ALA A 139 37.00 10.67 0.70
C ALA A 139 36.69 9.87 1.97
N TYR A 140 36.80 10.50 3.14
CA TYR A 140 36.51 9.87 4.43
C TYR A 140 35.09 9.31 4.49
N HIS A 141 34.08 10.16 4.27
CA HIS A 141 32.68 9.74 4.31
C HIS A 141 32.35 8.72 3.22
N SER A 142 32.94 8.83 2.02
CA SER A 142 32.71 7.87 0.93
C SER A 142 33.30 6.48 1.23
N PHE A 143 34.48 6.40 1.88
CA PHE A 143 35.01 5.12 2.36
C PHE A 143 34.17 4.54 3.51
N GLN A 144 33.70 5.36 4.45
CA GLN A 144 32.79 4.90 5.51
C GLN A 144 31.43 4.38 4.97
N ALA A 145 30.90 5.03 3.92
CA ALA A 145 29.68 4.62 3.25
C ALA A 145 29.86 3.34 2.43
N SER A 146 30.99 3.21 1.71
CA SER A 146 31.37 1.98 1.00
C SER A 146 31.51 0.79 1.97
N ALA A 147 32.19 0.99 3.10
CA ALA A 147 32.26 0.00 4.18
C ALA A 147 30.86 -0.38 4.71
N GLY A 148 29.97 0.60 4.89
CA GLY A 148 28.58 0.39 5.31
C GLY A 148 27.76 -0.48 4.36
N MET A 149 27.85 -0.17 3.06
CA MET A 149 27.18 -0.92 1.98
C MET A 149 27.72 -2.34 1.87
N PHE A 150 29.04 -2.55 2.00
CA PHE A 150 29.63 -3.90 2.08
C PHE A 150 29.21 -4.66 3.35
N THR A 151 29.13 -4.01 4.52
CA THR A 151 28.63 -4.64 5.76
C THR A 151 27.21 -5.17 5.56
N TYR A 152 26.33 -4.37 4.97
CA TYR A 152 24.95 -4.80 4.68
C TYR A 152 24.91 -6.01 3.74
N ILE A 153 25.79 -6.09 2.72
CA ILE A 153 25.91 -7.29 1.87
C ILE A 153 26.26 -8.53 2.72
N ASN A 154 27.31 -8.42 3.54
CA ASN A 154 27.83 -9.52 4.36
C ASN A 154 26.85 -10.01 5.45
N GLU A 155 25.95 -9.14 5.91
CA GLU A 155 24.92 -9.47 6.90
C GLU A 155 23.66 -10.09 6.28
N ASN A 156 23.20 -9.57 5.13
CA ASN A 156 21.90 -9.93 4.57
C ASN A 156 21.95 -11.00 3.47
N PHE A 157 23.07 -11.19 2.77
CA PHE A 157 23.19 -12.10 1.63
C PHE A 157 24.10 -13.29 1.93
N LEU A 158 23.68 -14.12 2.89
CA LEU A 158 24.45 -15.24 3.44
C LEU A 158 24.81 -16.32 2.40
N HIS A 159 24.01 -16.47 1.34
CA HIS A 159 24.19 -17.48 0.28
C HIS A 159 24.68 -16.83 -1.02
N ALA A 160 25.90 -16.28 -0.99
CA ALA A 160 26.52 -15.59 -2.12
C ALA A 160 26.77 -16.53 -3.33
N PRO A 161 26.24 -16.23 -4.54
CA PRO A 161 26.39 -17.07 -5.73
C PRO A 161 27.56 -16.65 -6.65
N SER A 162 28.31 -15.61 -6.28
CA SER A 162 29.57 -15.19 -6.92
C SER A 162 30.65 -14.92 -5.87
N THR A 163 31.93 -14.94 -6.25
CA THR A 163 33.04 -14.94 -5.27
C THR A 163 33.26 -13.56 -4.66
N ASP A 164 33.08 -12.51 -5.47
CA ASP A 164 33.09 -11.11 -5.04
C ASP A 164 32.05 -10.76 -3.96
N LEU A 165 30.89 -11.42 -3.95
CA LEU A 165 29.86 -11.30 -2.92
C LEU A 165 30.08 -12.23 -1.72
N SER A 166 31.09 -13.11 -1.74
CA SER A 166 31.30 -14.08 -0.66
C SER A 166 31.72 -13.40 0.64
N ARG A 167 31.23 -13.92 1.77
CA ARG A 167 31.43 -13.36 3.12
C ARG A 167 32.87 -12.95 3.40
N ASP A 168 33.85 -13.79 3.05
CA ASP A 168 35.26 -13.53 3.36
C ASP A 168 35.88 -12.47 2.44
N THR A 169 35.50 -12.44 1.16
CA THR A 169 35.89 -11.38 0.21
C THR A 169 35.29 -10.04 0.65
N VAL A 170 33.97 -9.99 0.92
CA VAL A 170 33.28 -8.77 1.36
C VAL A 170 33.80 -8.28 2.72
N LYS A 171 34.05 -9.17 3.68
CA LYS A 171 34.70 -8.86 4.97
C LYS A 171 36.08 -8.24 4.77
N THR A 172 36.87 -8.75 3.83
CA THR A 172 38.18 -8.18 3.49
C THR A 172 38.04 -6.77 2.91
N LEU A 173 37.05 -6.53 2.03
CA LEU A 173 36.76 -5.21 1.49
C LEU A 173 36.33 -4.21 2.58
N ILE A 174 35.50 -4.62 3.54
CA ILE A 174 35.13 -3.78 4.71
C ILE A 174 36.38 -3.35 5.48
N SER A 175 37.29 -4.29 5.79
CA SER A 175 38.54 -3.99 6.49
C SER A 175 39.42 -3.00 5.72
N ILE A 176 39.56 -3.15 4.40
CA ILE A 176 40.33 -2.22 3.55
C ILE A 176 39.67 -0.83 3.54
N MET A 177 38.35 -0.74 3.34
CA MET A 177 37.64 0.55 3.31
C MET A 177 37.73 1.29 4.65
N LEU A 178 37.61 0.60 5.78
CA LEU A 178 37.76 1.20 7.11
C LEU A 178 39.22 1.61 7.41
N ALA A 179 40.20 0.82 6.97
CA ALA A 179 41.62 1.19 7.09
C ALA A 179 41.94 2.46 6.29
N GLN A 180 41.41 2.58 5.07
CA GLN A 180 41.56 3.77 4.23
C GLN A 180 40.82 4.99 4.78
N ALA A 181 39.61 4.83 5.33
CA ALA A 181 38.93 5.92 6.04
C ALA A 181 39.76 6.42 7.24
N GLN A 182 40.30 5.51 8.06
CA GLN A 182 41.17 5.87 9.18
C GLN A 182 42.45 6.58 8.71
N GLU A 183 43.05 6.15 7.60
CA GLU A 183 44.22 6.78 6.97
C GLU A 183 43.93 8.22 6.49
N VAL A 184 42.83 8.44 5.78
CA VAL A 184 42.39 9.80 5.36
C VAL A 184 42.15 10.71 6.56
N PHE A 185 41.59 10.18 7.66
CA PHE A 185 41.44 10.95 8.89
C PHE A 185 42.79 11.33 9.53
N ILE A 186 43.79 10.44 9.47
CA ILE A 186 45.16 10.70 9.93
C ILE A 186 45.84 11.75 9.06
N GLU A 187 45.72 11.67 7.73
CA GLU A 187 46.25 12.69 6.80
C GLU A 187 45.78 14.09 7.23
N LYS A 188 44.49 14.25 7.54
CA LYS A 188 43.99 15.50 8.12
C LYS A 188 44.60 15.83 9.48
N GLN A 189 44.60 14.91 10.46
CA GLN A 189 45.08 15.26 11.82
C GLN A 189 46.56 15.68 11.84
N ILE A 190 47.36 15.21 10.87
CA ILE A 190 48.74 15.64 10.66
C ILE A 190 48.79 17.08 10.10
N VAL A 191 47.97 17.40 9.07
CA VAL A 191 47.86 18.77 8.52
C VAL A 191 47.33 19.76 9.56
N ASP A 192 46.36 19.34 10.37
CA ASP A 192 45.79 20.07 11.52
C ASP A 192 46.75 20.19 12.72
N GLN A 193 47.98 19.65 12.63
CA GLN A 193 49.02 19.66 13.66
C GLN A 193 48.53 19.23 15.06
N LYS A 194 47.74 18.14 15.15
CA LYS A 194 47.31 17.60 16.44
C LYS A 194 48.49 17.03 17.24
N LYS A 195 48.35 17.00 18.57
CA LYS A 195 49.38 16.49 19.51
C LYS A 195 49.89 15.08 19.08
N PRO A 196 51.22 14.80 19.11
CA PRO A 196 51.77 13.52 18.65
C PRO A 196 51.14 12.29 19.32
N GLY A 197 50.87 12.35 20.63
CA GLY A 197 50.20 11.28 21.38
C GLY A 197 48.73 11.01 21.01
N LEU A 198 48.11 11.83 20.14
CA LEU A 198 46.84 11.51 19.46
C LEU A 198 47.08 10.84 18.11
N LEU A 199 48.01 11.40 17.32
CA LEU A 199 48.40 10.86 16.00
C LEU A 199 48.90 9.41 16.11
N ALA A 200 49.71 9.12 17.14
CA ALA A 200 50.18 7.76 17.46
C ALA A 200 49.02 6.76 17.61
N LYS A 201 47.96 7.14 18.33
CA LYS A 201 46.80 6.28 18.63
C LYS A 201 45.90 6.05 17.42
N LEU A 202 45.75 7.07 16.58
CA LEU A 202 45.04 6.97 15.31
C LEU A 202 45.80 6.07 14.32
N ALA A 203 47.12 6.25 14.18
CA ALA A 203 47.98 5.45 13.33
C ALA A 203 48.08 3.99 13.81
N ALA A 204 48.15 3.75 15.11
CA ALA A 204 48.12 2.40 15.68
C ALA A 204 46.83 1.64 15.35
N GLN A 205 45.69 2.35 15.26
CA GLN A 205 44.44 1.77 14.79
C GLN A 205 44.45 1.51 13.27
N ALA A 206 44.98 2.42 12.45
CA ALA A 206 45.06 2.20 11.01
C ALA A 206 45.97 1.00 10.65
N ALA A 207 47.13 0.90 11.31
CA ALA A 207 48.03 -0.24 11.20
C ALA A 207 47.35 -1.56 11.62
N TYR A 208 46.51 -1.53 12.65
CA TYR A 208 45.73 -2.69 13.09
C TYR A 208 44.64 -3.09 12.09
N LEU A 209 43.90 -2.14 11.53
CA LEU A 209 42.89 -2.40 10.50
C LEU A 209 43.53 -2.97 9.23
N TYR A 210 44.67 -2.44 8.79
CA TYR A 210 45.43 -3.02 7.69
C TYR A 210 46.00 -4.40 8.02
N ALA A 211 46.45 -4.66 9.24
CA ALA A 211 46.87 -6.00 9.66
C ALA A 211 45.73 -7.03 9.58
N GLN A 212 44.51 -6.66 9.98
CA GLN A 212 43.31 -7.50 9.78
C GLN A 212 42.95 -7.68 8.30
N ALA A 213 43.22 -6.67 7.46
CA ALA A 213 43.03 -6.78 6.02
C ALA A 213 44.07 -7.69 5.33
N VAL A 214 45.32 -7.78 5.81
CA VAL A 214 46.37 -8.64 5.21
C VAL A 214 45.95 -10.10 5.16
N GLU A 215 45.42 -10.66 6.25
CA GLU A 215 45.01 -12.06 6.32
C GLU A 215 43.97 -12.41 5.23
N GLY A 216 42.86 -11.65 5.18
CA GLY A 216 41.83 -11.83 4.16
C GLY A 216 42.30 -11.53 2.74
N THR A 217 43.19 -10.54 2.57
CA THR A 217 43.79 -10.22 1.25
C THR A 217 44.70 -11.35 0.78
N GLN A 218 45.43 -12.00 1.69
CA GLN A 218 46.30 -13.12 1.38
C GLN A 218 45.52 -14.38 0.99
N ASP A 219 44.39 -14.69 1.65
CA ASP A 219 43.48 -15.77 1.21
C ASP A 219 42.91 -15.47 -0.19
N ASN A 220 42.38 -14.27 -0.41
CA ASN A 220 41.81 -13.88 -1.70
C ASN A 220 42.86 -13.88 -2.83
N VAL A 221 44.12 -13.51 -2.58
CA VAL A 221 45.22 -13.69 -3.56
C VAL A 221 45.54 -15.19 -3.77
N SER A 222 45.59 -16.00 -2.71
CA SER A 222 45.88 -17.44 -2.79
C SER A 222 44.81 -18.22 -3.56
N ARG A 223 43.57 -17.74 -3.52
CA ARG A 223 42.41 -18.27 -4.27
C ARG A 223 42.27 -17.66 -5.68
N ALA A 224 43.22 -16.83 -6.12
CA ALA A 224 43.19 -16.09 -7.38
C ALA A 224 41.90 -15.24 -7.58
N VAL A 225 41.41 -14.65 -6.49
CA VAL A 225 40.33 -13.65 -6.48
C VAL A 225 40.92 -12.25 -6.59
N PHE A 226 41.95 -11.93 -5.81
CA PHE A 226 42.63 -10.64 -5.84
C PHE A 226 43.98 -10.71 -6.53
N GLU A 227 44.37 -9.62 -7.18
CA GLU A 227 45.71 -9.45 -7.74
C GLU A 227 46.78 -9.30 -6.65
N ARG A 228 47.96 -9.89 -6.86
CA ARG A 228 49.06 -9.87 -5.88
C ARG A 228 49.47 -8.45 -5.46
N VAL A 229 49.29 -7.45 -6.32
CA VAL A 229 49.58 -6.04 -6.01
C VAL A 229 48.69 -5.49 -4.88
N TRP A 230 47.45 -5.97 -4.70
CA TRP A 230 46.61 -5.55 -3.57
C TRP A 230 47.24 -5.96 -2.24
N LEU A 231 47.72 -7.20 -2.11
CA LEU A 231 48.42 -7.67 -0.91
C LEU A 231 49.67 -6.82 -0.62
N LEU A 232 50.44 -6.46 -1.66
CA LEU A 232 51.60 -5.57 -1.48
C LEU A 232 51.17 -4.17 -0.99
N VAL A 233 50.14 -3.53 -1.56
CA VAL A 233 49.65 -2.22 -1.05
C VAL A 233 49.23 -2.32 0.42
N VAL A 234 48.43 -3.34 0.77
CA VAL A 234 47.92 -3.52 2.15
C VAL A 234 49.07 -3.77 3.14
N GLN A 235 50.07 -4.59 2.79
CA GLN A 235 51.25 -4.84 3.63
C GLN A 235 52.16 -3.60 3.74
N ILE A 236 52.44 -2.90 2.63
CA ILE A 236 53.24 -1.65 2.66
C ILE A 236 52.58 -0.63 3.59
N LYS A 237 51.26 -0.45 3.48
CA LYS A 237 50.50 0.47 4.34
C LYS A 237 50.45 0.02 5.80
N GLN A 238 50.26 -1.28 6.08
CA GLN A 238 50.35 -1.83 7.44
C GLN A 238 51.69 -1.45 8.10
N HIS A 239 52.82 -1.74 7.46
CA HIS A 239 54.15 -1.49 8.00
C HIS A 239 54.48 0.01 8.07
N HIS A 240 54.06 0.81 7.09
CA HIS A 240 54.23 2.26 7.10
C HIS A 240 53.44 2.92 8.24
N LEU A 241 52.18 2.55 8.45
CA LEU A 241 51.35 3.12 9.52
C LEU A 241 51.74 2.60 10.91
N ALA A 242 52.24 1.36 11.01
CA ALA A 242 52.85 0.85 12.25
C ALA A 242 54.10 1.66 12.63
N SER A 243 54.95 1.96 11.63
CA SER A 243 56.11 2.84 11.79
C SER A 243 55.69 4.26 12.18
N LEU A 244 54.68 4.84 11.52
CA LEU A 244 54.15 6.17 11.83
C LEU A 244 53.57 6.27 13.25
N ALA A 245 52.94 5.20 13.74
CA ALA A 245 52.45 5.12 15.11
C ALA A 245 53.59 5.17 16.14
N GLN A 246 54.64 4.37 15.96
CA GLN A 246 55.81 4.38 16.84
C GLN A 246 56.59 5.70 16.74
N TYR A 247 56.68 6.31 15.55
CA TYR A 247 57.28 7.63 15.34
C TYR A 247 56.55 8.72 16.16
N TYR A 248 55.23 8.85 16.04
CA TYR A 248 54.49 9.87 16.80
C TYR A 248 54.44 9.55 18.30
N GLN A 249 54.50 8.28 18.71
CA GLN A 249 54.65 7.92 20.12
C GLN A 249 56.04 8.29 20.64
N ALA A 250 57.11 8.14 19.84
CA ALA A 250 58.45 8.56 20.22
C ALA A 250 58.53 10.07 20.50
N VAL A 251 57.91 10.89 19.64
CA VAL A 251 57.85 12.35 19.84
C VAL A 251 57.05 12.68 21.12
N ALA A 252 55.94 12.00 21.38
CA ALA A 252 55.18 12.17 22.63
C ALA A 252 55.96 11.71 23.88
N ASP A 253 56.73 10.62 23.78
CA ASP A 253 57.57 10.11 24.87
C ASP A 253 58.77 11.07 25.11
N TYR A 254 59.28 11.75 24.06
CA TYR A 254 60.31 12.80 24.14
C TYR A 254 59.76 14.08 24.80
N GLU A 255 58.59 14.57 24.36
CA GLU A 255 57.85 15.67 25.02
C GLU A 255 57.59 15.36 26.51
N ALA A 256 57.37 14.09 26.85
CA ALA A 256 57.20 13.60 28.21
C ALA A 256 58.52 13.32 28.98
N ASN A 257 59.66 13.83 28.50
CA ASN A 257 61.00 13.66 29.10
C ASN A 257 61.45 12.19 29.29
N SER A 258 60.86 11.26 28.53
CA SER A 258 61.17 9.82 28.55
C SER A 258 62.13 9.46 27.40
N TYR A 259 63.22 10.22 27.28
CA TYR A 259 64.23 10.15 26.22
C TYR A 259 64.71 8.73 25.89
N GLY A 260 64.96 7.89 26.91
CA GLY A 260 65.36 6.49 26.70
C GLY A 260 64.27 5.66 26.00
N GLN A 261 63.00 5.83 26.40
CA GLN A 261 61.87 5.18 25.73
C GLN A 261 61.68 5.72 24.30
N ALA A 262 61.83 7.04 24.10
CA ALA A 262 61.71 7.67 22.79
C ALA A 262 62.72 7.09 21.78
N ILE A 263 63.99 6.88 22.15
CA ILE A 263 64.98 6.22 21.27
C ILE A 263 64.52 4.82 20.86
N SER A 264 64.08 4.01 21.83
CA SER A 264 63.60 2.64 21.58
C SER A 264 62.37 2.62 20.65
N ARG A 265 61.45 3.59 20.80
CA ARG A 265 60.33 3.82 19.88
C ARG A 265 60.78 4.15 18.46
N VAL A 266 61.76 5.05 18.28
CA VAL A 266 62.26 5.39 16.93
C VAL A 266 63.01 4.20 16.31
N GLN A 267 63.72 3.38 17.09
CA GLN A 267 64.32 2.14 16.61
C GLN A 267 63.26 1.16 16.07
N ALA A 268 62.19 0.92 16.83
CA ALA A 268 61.04 0.12 16.38
C ALA A 268 60.36 0.73 15.14
N ALA A 269 60.22 2.06 15.08
CA ALA A 269 59.69 2.77 13.92
C ALA A 269 60.58 2.56 12.68
N GLN A 270 61.90 2.60 12.82
CA GLN A 270 62.86 2.36 11.74
C GLN A 270 62.79 0.92 11.25
N ASN A 271 62.67 -0.05 12.16
CA ASN A 271 62.54 -1.47 11.82
C ASN A 271 61.25 -1.75 11.00
N ALA A 272 60.11 -1.18 11.41
CA ALA A 272 58.88 -1.24 10.61
C ALA A 272 58.99 -0.50 9.27
N SER A 273 59.67 0.65 9.22
CA SER A 273 59.89 1.42 7.98
C SER A 273 60.80 0.70 6.98
N LYS A 274 61.81 -0.06 7.45
CA LYS A 274 62.69 -0.88 6.60
C LYS A 274 61.87 -1.91 5.83
N GLU A 275 60.94 -2.59 6.51
CA GLU A 275 60.08 -3.60 5.89
C GLU A 275 59.08 -2.98 4.90
N ALA A 276 58.44 -1.85 5.26
CA ALA A 276 57.59 -1.10 4.32
C ALA A 276 58.36 -0.71 3.04
N THR A 277 59.60 -0.22 3.20
CA THR A 277 60.48 0.17 2.08
C THR A 277 60.93 -1.05 1.26
N ARG A 278 61.22 -2.19 1.90
CA ARG A 278 61.57 -3.46 1.24
C ARG A 278 60.42 -3.95 0.36
N LEU A 279 59.20 -3.91 0.87
CA LEU A 279 57.99 -4.30 0.14
C LEU A 279 57.66 -3.32 -0.99
N ALA A 280 57.84 -2.01 -0.78
CA ALA A 280 57.64 -1.00 -1.81
C ALA A 280 58.63 -1.15 -2.98
N ASN A 281 59.91 -1.38 -2.69
CA ASN A 281 60.91 -1.69 -3.74
C ASN A 281 60.66 -3.04 -4.45
N ALA A 282 59.84 -3.93 -3.88
CA ALA A 282 59.40 -5.19 -4.49
C ALA A 282 58.06 -5.07 -5.24
N PHE A 283 57.48 -3.87 -5.33
CA PHE A 283 56.27 -3.62 -6.09
C PHE A 283 56.57 -3.62 -7.61
N PRO A 284 55.77 -4.28 -8.46
CA PRO A 284 56.04 -4.36 -9.90
C PRO A 284 55.88 -3.00 -10.59
N GLY A 285 56.79 -2.69 -11.53
CA GLY A 285 56.75 -1.44 -12.32
C GLY A 285 55.57 -1.31 -13.29
N SER A 286 54.74 -2.34 -13.42
CA SER A 286 53.49 -2.33 -14.17
C SER A 286 52.39 -3.01 -13.35
N VAL A 287 51.27 -2.32 -13.14
CA VAL A 287 50.09 -2.88 -12.43
C VAL A 287 49.16 -3.63 -13.40
N PRO A 288 48.55 -4.76 -12.99
CA PRO A 288 47.50 -5.43 -13.77
C PRO A 288 46.29 -4.53 -13.98
N ALA A 289 45.69 -4.55 -15.18
CA ALA A 289 44.58 -3.65 -15.53
C ALA A 289 43.31 -3.87 -14.69
N ASN A 290 43.09 -5.10 -14.22
CA ASN A 290 42.00 -5.49 -13.31
C ASN A 290 42.24 -5.07 -11.85
N SER A 291 43.46 -4.65 -11.47
CA SER A 291 43.75 -4.27 -10.07
C SER A 291 43.24 -2.87 -9.69
N ASN A 292 42.65 -2.12 -10.64
CA ASN A 292 42.11 -0.76 -10.45
C ASN A 292 43.10 0.23 -9.78
N LEU A 293 44.39 0.09 -10.10
CA LEU A 293 45.49 0.96 -9.64
C LEU A 293 46.06 1.75 -10.82
N THR A 294 46.71 2.89 -10.53
CA THR A 294 47.45 3.67 -11.53
C THR A 294 48.86 3.11 -11.74
N SER A 295 49.43 3.32 -12.92
CA SER A 295 50.84 2.98 -13.24
C SER A 295 51.84 3.63 -12.26
N GLU A 296 51.54 4.81 -11.76
CA GLU A 296 52.38 5.56 -10.81
C GLU A 296 52.38 5.00 -9.38
N THR A 297 51.43 4.11 -9.05
CA THR A 297 51.21 3.61 -7.67
C THR A 297 52.50 3.07 -7.02
N GLY A 298 53.31 2.31 -7.76
CA GLY A 298 54.57 1.76 -7.24
C GLY A 298 55.58 2.84 -6.88
N GLN A 299 55.77 3.84 -7.75
CA GLN A 299 56.70 4.94 -7.52
C GLN A 299 56.28 5.79 -6.32
N VAL A 300 54.98 6.12 -6.19
CA VAL A 300 54.49 6.91 -5.06
C VAL A 300 54.66 6.18 -3.72
N LEU A 301 54.45 4.86 -3.67
CA LEU A 301 54.69 4.05 -2.47
C LEU A 301 56.19 3.97 -2.10
N VAL A 302 57.06 3.88 -3.09
CA VAL A 302 58.52 3.90 -2.91
C VAL A 302 59.00 5.26 -2.37
N ASP A 303 58.51 6.37 -2.92
CA ASP A 303 58.92 7.72 -2.47
C ASP A 303 58.34 8.08 -1.09
N MET A 304 57.10 7.66 -0.81
CA MET A 304 56.47 7.79 0.51
C MET A 304 57.29 7.06 1.59
N THR A 305 57.62 5.78 1.36
CA THR A 305 58.36 4.96 2.33
C THR A 305 59.80 5.45 2.53
N LYS A 306 60.49 5.84 1.45
CA LYS A 306 61.83 6.45 1.52
C LYS A 306 61.84 7.77 2.28
N LYS A 307 60.89 8.68 2.02
CA LYS A 307 60.80 9.96 2.76
C LYS A 307 60.61 9.73 4.25
N HIS A 308 59.71 8.82 4.62
CA HIS A 308 59.44 8.46 6.02
C HIS A 308 60.68 7.83 6.70
N MET A 309 61.44 7.00 5.98
CA MET A 309 62.70 6.43 6.44
C MET A 309 63.77 7.50 6.74
N SER A 310 63.90 8.52 5.88
CA SER A 310 64.82 9.65 6.11
C SER A 310 64.48 10.37 7.41
N SER A 311 63.23 10.82 7.58
CA SER A 311 62.81 11.57 8.78
C SER A 311 62.93 10.75 10.07
N ILE A 312 62.71 9.43 10.02
CA ILE A 312 63.00 8.54 11.17
C ILE A 312 64.49 8.47 11.48
N THR A 313 65.34 8.42 10.46
CA THR A 313 66.80 8.28 10.63
C THR A 313 67.43 9.58 11.13
N GLU A 314 66.92 10.72 10.67
CA GLU A 314 67.24 12.05 11.20
C GLU A 314 66.86 12.14 12.68
N LEU A 315 65.60 11.84 13.04
CA LEU A 315 65.11 11.89 14.42
C LEU A 315 65.83 10.90 15.35
N LEU A 316 66.18 9.70 14.87
CA LEU A 316 66.95 8.72 15.64
C LEU A 316 68.35 9.25 15.96
N THR A 317 69.00 9.88 14.98
CA THR A 317 70.33 10.49 15.14
C THR A 317 70.28 11.67 16.10
N GLU A 318 69.17 12.42 16.11
CA GLU A 318 68.91 13.50 17.06
C GLU A 318 68.73 12.98 18.49
N TYR A 319 67.79 12.06 18.71
CA TYR A 319 67.46 11.57 20.05
C TYR A 319 68.62 10.79 20.69
N ILE A 320 69.39 10.01 19.92
CA ILE A 320 70.59 9.34 20.43
C ILE A 320 71.63 10.38 20.86
N ARG A 321 71.97 11.34 19.99
CA ARG A 321 72.96 12.39 20.29
C ARG A 321 72.60 13.17 21.55
N ASP A 322 71.34 13.55 21.70
CA ASP A 322 70.91 14.40 22.82
C ASP A 322 70.80 13.58 24.12
N ASN A 323 70.48 12.29 24.06
CA ASN A 323 70.60 11.41 25.22
C ASN A 323 72.07 11.15 25.61
N ASP A 324 72.95 10.88 24.65
CA ASP A 324 74.36 10.57 24.90
C ASP A 324 75.17 11.80 25.34
N MET A 325 74.72 13.02 25.02
CA MET A 325 75.38 14.28 25.39
C MET A 325 74.72 14.99 26.59
N ILE A 326 73.42 14.76 26.85
CA ILE A 326 72.65 15.49 27.86
C ILE A 326 71.97 14.52 28.84
N TYR A 327 70.98 13.73 28.40
CA TYR A 327 70.01 13.12 29.30
C TYR A 327 70.44 11.81 29.97
N HIS A 328 71.35 11.06 29.34
CA HIS A 328 71.94 9.80 29.82
C HIS A 328 70.91 8.75 30.32
N GLN A 329 69.69 8.73 29.77
CA GLN A 329 68.68 7.76 30.16
C GLN A 329 68.97 6.37 29.55
N PRO A 330 68.72 5.28 30.29
CA PRO A 330 68.86 3.93 29.75
C PRO A 330 67.77 3.65 28.71
N VAL A 331 68.18 3.20 27.52
CA VAL A 331 67.27 2.79 26.45
C VAL A 331 66.70 1.39 26.77
N PRO A 332 65.38 1.22 26.93
CA PRO A 332 64.78 -0.09 27.16
C PRO A 332 64.72 -0.91 25.86
N SER A 333 64.68 -2.24 25.99
CA SER A 333 64.43 -3.13 24.85
C SER A 333 63.01 -2.94 24.28
N GLU A 334 62.84 -3.17 22.97
CA GLU A 334 61.54 -3.02 22.27
C GLU A 334 60.41 -3.82 22.97
N ASN A 335 60.72 -5.00 23.52
CA ASN A 335 59.77 -5.86 24.26
C ASN A 335 59.24 -5.25 25.56
N ASN A 336 59.95 -4.28 26.16
CA ASN A 336 59.55 -3.60 27.39
C ASN A 336 58.73 -2.33 27.13
N LEU A 337 58.52 -1.96 25.86
CA LEU A 337 57.69 -0.81 25.49
C LEU A 337 56.21 -1.11 25.69
N THR A 338 55.48 -0.13 26.22
CA THR A 338 54.01 -0.22 26.33
C THR A 338 53.36 -0.24 24.94
N SER A 339 52.31 -1.04 24.79
CA SER A 339 51.50 -1.06 23.55
C SER A 339 50.78 0.27 23.35
N ILE A 340 50.83 0.81 22.14
CA ILE A 340 50.17 2.09 21.81
C ILE A 340 48.64 1.89 21.84
N PRO A 341 47.89 2.68 22.64
CA PRO A 341 46.43 2.59 22.66
C PRO A 341 45.84 2.90 21.27
N LYS A 342 44.87 2.10 20.82
CA LYS A 342 44.25 2.28 19.51
C LYS A 342 43.03 3.20 19.61
N LEU A 343 42.87 4.13 18.67
CA LEU A 343 41.71 5.02 18.60
C LEU A 343 40.97 4.90 17.25
N PRO A 344 39.79 4.24 17.20
CA PRO A 344 38.94 4.25 16.02
C PRO A 344 38.28 5.63 15.83
N ALA A 345 38.52 6.24 14.67
CA ALA A 345 37.76 7.38 14.16
C ALA A 345 36.71 6.91 13.13
N ALA A 346 37.12 6.06 12.18
CA ALA A 346 36.24 5.52 11.16
C ALA A 346 35.29 4.43 11.71
N LYS A 347 33.97 4.61 11.53
CA LYS A 347 32.94 3.57 11.60
C LYS A 347 32.41 3.23 10.20
N ALA A 348 31.88 2.03 9.99
CA ALA A 348 30.96 1.79 8.88
C ALA A 348 29.65 2.55 9.15
N ILE A 349 29.08 3.19 8.14
CA ILE A 349 27.78 3.89 8.28
C ILE A 349 26.67 2.90 7.88
N PRO A 350 25.73 2.53 8.77
CA PRO A 350 24.61 1.65 8.43
C PRO A 350 23.83 2.17 7.22
N VAL A 351 23.35 1.24 6.38
CA VAL A 351 22.58 1.58 5.18
C VAL A 351 21.31 2.37 5.52
N SER A 352 20.69 2.12 6.68
CA SER A 352 19.57 2.92 7.19
C SER A 352 19.95 4.38 7.50
N GLU A 353 21.15 4.66 8.03
CA GLU A 353 21.65 6.03 8.28
C GLU A 353 21.92 6.75 6.94
N LEU A 354 22.37 6.02 5.92
CA LEU A 354 22.59 6.55 4.55
C LEU A 354 21.26 6.90 3.84
N TYR A 355 20.29 5.99 3.77
CA TYR A 355 19.04 6.23 3.03
C TYR A 355 18.03 7.17 3.74
N GLN A 356 18.32 7.62 4.97
CA GLN A 356 17.52 8.66 5.67
C GLN A 356 17.77 10.09 5.17
N GLY A 357 18.85 10.33 4.39
CA GLY A 357 19.12 11.65 3.82
C GLY A 357 18.08 12.09 2.80
N GLN A 358 17.53 13.31 2.94
CA GLN A 358 16.52 13.87 2.02
C GLN A 358 16.98 13.85 0.56
N ASP A 359 18.28 14.03 0.31
CA ASP A 359 18.82 14.04 -1.05
C ASP A 359 18.80 12.67 -1.73
N ILE A 360 18.92 11.57 -0.98
CA ILE A 360 18.80 10.22 -1.53
C ILE A 360 17.34 9.90 -1.89
N GLN A 361 16.36 10.36 -1.11
CA GLN A 361 14.95 10.29 -1.49
C GLN A 361 14.65 11.10 -2.77
N ARG A 362 15.26 12.29 -2.92
CA ARG A 362 15.18 13.10 -4.14
C ARG A 362 15.82 12.41 -5.35
N ILE A 363 16.95 11.71 -5.17
CA ILE A 363 17.65 10.95 -6.21
C ILE A 363 16.81 9.75 -6.69
N ILE A 364 16.18 9.00 -5.77
CA ILE A 364 15.30 7.87 -6.10
C ILE A 364 14.06 8.36 -6.87
N GLY A 365 13.44 9.44 -6.39
CA GLY A 365 12.20 9.99 -6.94
C GLY A 365 10.96 9.20 -6.52
N PRO A 366 9.78 9.49 -7.13
CA PRO A 366 8.53 8.78 -6.83
C PRO A 366 8.58 7.32 -7.30
N ASP A 367 7.79 6.45 -6.67
CA ASP A 367 7.60 5.05 -7.08
C ASP A 367 7.04 4.98 -8.51
N ILE A 368 7.83 4.39 -9.42
CA ILE A 368 7.43 4.20 -10.82
C ILE A 368 6.09 3.46 -10.90
N PHE A 369 5.87 2.43 -10.07
CA PHE A 369 4.69 1.57 -10.13
C PHE A 369 3.61 1.97 -9.12
N GLN A 370 3.58 3.23 -8.67
CA GLN A 370 2.65 3.72 -7.65
C GLN A 370 1.19 3.31 -7.88
N ARG A 371 0.76 3.25 -9.15
CA ARG A 371 -0.61 2.92 -9.60
C ARG A 371 -1.01 1.44 -9.45
N ILE A 372 -0.06 0.51 -9.26
CA ILE A 372 -0.32 -0.94 -9.26
C ILE A 372 -0.42 -1.44 -7.82
N VAL A 373 -1.63 -1.46 -7.26
CA VAL A 373 -1.89 -1.89 -5.86
C VAL A 373 -2.03 -3.43 -5.80
N PRO A 374 -1.20 -4.15 -5.02
CA PRO A 374 -1.27 -5.61 -4.92
C PRO A 374 -2.59 -6.10 -4.33
N MET A 375 -3.08 -7.27 -4.78
CA MET A 375 -4.35 -7.84 -4.32
C MET A 375 -4.43 -8.01 -2.79
N SER A 376 -3.31 -8.39 -2.15
CA SER A 376 -3.21 -8.46 -0.69
C SER A 376 -3.38 -7.10 0.00
N VAL A 377 -2.97 -6.01 -0.66
CA VAL A 377 -3.18 -4.65 -0.14
C VAL A 377 -4.61 -4.19 -0.36
N THR A 378 -5.25 -4.52 -1.50
CA THR A 378 -6.68 -4.22 -1.69
C THR A 378 -7.57 -4.99 -0.72
N GLU A 379 -7.17 -6.19 -0.30
CA GLU A 379 -7.82 -6.95 0.77
C GLU A 379 -7.68 -6.23 2.13
N SER A 380 -6.45 -5.93 2.58
CA SER A 380 -6.22 -5.18 3.83
C SER A 380 -6.82 -3.77 3.81
N ALA A 381 -6.88 -3.10 2.66
CA ALA A 381 -7.55 -1.82 2.48
C ALA A 381 -9.08 -1.96 2.60
N SER A 382 -9.68 -3.02 2.05
CA SER A 382 -11.10 -3.31 2.22
C SER A 382 -11.47 -3.61 3.68
N LEU A 383 -10.58 -4.29 4.43
CA LEU A 383 -10.73 -4.46 5.87
C LEU A 383 -10.65 -3.13 6.63
N TYR A 384 -9.74 -2.23 6.22
CA TYR A 384 -9.65 -0.88 6.78
C TYR A 384 -10.86 0.00 6.44
N ASP A 385 -11.41 -0.11 5.23
CA ASP A 385 -12.64 0.58 4.84
C ASP A 385 -13.84 0.12 5.66
N GLU A 386 -13.93 -1.16 6.04
CA GLU A 386 -14.97 -1.65 6.94
C GLU A 386 -14.74 -1.23 8.41
N GLU A 387 -13.48 -1.11 8.89
CA GLU A 387 -13.20 -0.47 10.19
C GLU A 387 -13.53 1.03 10.20
N LYS A 388 -13.21 1.76 9.12
CA LYS A 388 -13.67 3.14 8.89
C LYS A 388 -15.20 3.23 8.83
N ALA A 389 -15.87 2.27 8.21
CA ALA A 389 -17.33 2.21 8.14
C ALA A 389 -17.95 1.94 9.52
N LYS A 390 -17.39 1.00 10.31
CA LYS A 390 -17.78 0.79 11.72
C LYS A 390 -17.63 2.06 12.56
N LEU A 391 -16.50 2.76 12.42
CA LEU A 391 -16.27 4.05 13.07
C LEU A 391 -17.34 5.09 12.67
N ALA A 392 -17.59 5.26 11.36
CA ALA A 392 -18.58 6.21 10.86
C ALA A 392 -20.02 5.87 11.26
N ARG A 393 -20.38 4.58 11.33
CA ARG A 393 -21.67 4.08 11.83
C ARG A 393 -21.81 4.37 13.33
N ALA A 394 -20.83 3.99 14.15
CA ALA A 394 -20.88 4.15 15.60
C ALA A 394 -20.87 5.62 16.08
N GLU A 395 -20.19 6.52 15.36
CA GLU A 395 -20.32 7.96 15.64
C GLU A 395 -21.65 8.53 15.16
N ALA A 396 -22.22 8.04 14.04
CA ALA A 396 -23.54 8.47 13.58
C ALA A 396 -24.66 8.04 14.56
N GLU A 397 -24.67 6.77 14.98
CA GLU A 397 -25.56 6.21 16.00
C GLU A 397 -25.51 7.00 17.32
N ARG A 398 -24.31 7.44 17.73
CA ARG A 398 -24.10 8.30 18.91
C ARG A 398 -24.64 9.73 18.75
N VAL A 399 -24.72 10.24 17.51
CA VAL A 399 -25.36 11.53 17.21
C VAL A 399 -26.88 11.37 17.21
N GLU A 400 -27.37 10.33 16.53
CA GLU A 400 -28.79 9.98 16.40
C GLU A 400 -29.43 9.71 17.76
N THR A 401 -28.85 8.82 18.57
CA THR A 401 -29.28 8.56 19.96
C THR A 401 -29.42 9.84 20.78
N ALA A 402 -28.45 10.76 20.66
CA ALA A 402 -28.47 12.02 21.40
C ALA A 402 -29.43 13.05 20.80
N ASP A 403 -29.78 12.95 19.52
CA ASP A 403 -30.82 13.75 18.89
C ASP A 403 -32.23 13.27 19.28
N ASP A 404 -32.43 11.96 19.43
CA ASP A 404 -33.67 11.34 19.89
C ASP A 404 -33.90 11.50 21.40
N GLU A 405 -32.84 11.41 22.22
CA GLU A 405 -32.89 11.80 23.64
C GLU A 405 -33.36 13.26 23.80
N LEU A 406 -32.84 14.17 22.96
CA LEU A 406 -33.21 15.58 22.98
C LEU A 406 -34.65 15.80 22.53
N ALA A 407 -35.07 15.19 21.43
CA ALA A 407 -36.45 15.28 20.93
C ALA A 407 -37.46 14.74 21.94
N THR A 408 -37.22 13.52 22.44
CA THR A 408 -38.06 12.85 23.45
C THR A 408 -38.14 13.65 24.75
N SER A 409 -37.03 14.24 25.20
CA SER A 409 -37.02 15.08 26.41
C SER A 409 -37.79 16.38 26.22
N LEU A 410 -37.71 17.02 25.05
CA LEU A 410 -38.47 18.25 24.77
C LEU A 410 -39.98 17.98 24.66
N ASP A 411 -40.38 16.88 24.02
CA ASP A 411 -41.78 16.44 23.95
C ASP A 411 -42.36 16.09 25.33
N TYR A 412 -41.61 15.34 26.16
CA TYR A 412 -42.00 15.04 27.53
C TYR A 412 -42.22 16.31 28.39
N LEU A 413 -41.37 17.33 28.20
CA LEU A 413 -41.52 18.63 28.86
C LEU A 413 -42.59 19.52 28.17
N LYS A 414 -43.13 19.13 27.01
CA LYS A 414 -44.05 19.90 26.16
C LYS A 414 -43.47 21.25 25.67
N LEU A 415 -42.14 21.32 25.53
CA LEU A 415 -41.39 22.50 25.08
C LEU A 415 -41.23 22.51 23.56
N PRO A 416 -41.32 23.68 22.87
CA PRO A 416 -41.48 25.03 23.42
C PRO A 416 -42.94 25.40 23.75
N GLY A 417 -43.93 24.59 23.32
CA GLY A 417 -45.35 24.97 23.34
C GLY A 417 -45.87 25.46 24.68
N SER A 418 -45.40 24.88 25.79
CA SER A 418 -45.74 25.32 27.15
C SER A 418 -45.34 26.77 27.46
N LEU A 419 -44.24 27.29 26.93
CA LEU A 419 -43.76 28.65 27.24
C LEU A 419 -44.61 29.74 26.59
N ASN A 420 -45.09 29.52 25.35
CA ASN A 420 -45.92 30.49 24.64
C ASN A 420 -47.23 30.78 25.38
N ILE A 421 -47.77 29.79 26.09
CA ILE A 421 -48.99 29.91 26.89
C ILE A 421 -48.71 30.70 28.19
N LEU A 422 -47.56 30.43 28.82
CA LEU A 422 -47.14 31.10 30.06
C LEU A 422 -46.78 32.59 29.87
N LYS A 423 -46.48 33.00 28.63
CA LYS A 423 -46.35 34.42 28.23
C LYS A 423 -47.69 35.16 28.06
N GLY A 424 -48.82 34.52 28.37
CA GLY A 424 -50.15 35.14 28.25
C GLY A 424 -50.77 35.08 26.86
N GLY A 425 -50.31 34.16 26.00
CA GLY A 425 -50.81 33.96 24.62
C GLY A 425 -52.22 33.37 24.50
N LEU A 426 -53.20 33.94 25.22
CA LEU A 426 -54.62 33.61 25.11
C LEU A 426 -55.41 34.63 24.25
N ASP A 427 -54.71 35.58 23.61
CA ASP A 427 -55.26 36.50 22.62
C ASP A 427 -55.66 35.78 21.33
N GLN A 428 -56.86 35.18 21.34
CA GLN A 428 -57.72 34.83 20.20
C GLN A 428 -57.19 33.77 19.20
N GLU A 429 -55.90 33.69 18.89
CA GLU A 429 -55.27 32.71 18.00
C GLU A 429 -55.28 31.28 18.57
N SER A 430 -55.32 31.12 19.90
CA SER A 430 -55.43 29.79 20.53
C SER A 430 -56.85 29.19 20.48
N MET A 431 -57.85 29.94 20.01
CA MET A 431 -59.12 29.42 19.45
C MET A 431 -59.16 29.46 17.91
N GLY A 432 -58.15 30.07 17.27
CA GLY A 432 -57.89 29.93 15.85
C GLY A 432 -57.48 28.50 15.49
N VAL A 433 -57.31 28.27 14.20
CA VAL A 433 -56.77 27.00 13.71
C VAL A 433 -55.29 26.90 14.05
N ASP A 434 -54.85 25.69 14.34
CA ASP A 434 -53.42 25.40 14.41
C ASP A 434 -52.78 25.65 13.03
N ASP A 435 -51.78 26.52 12.95
CA ASP A 435 -51.16 26.84 11.65
C ASP A 435 -50.47 25.61 11.03
N GLU A 436 -50.07 24.59 11.81
CA GLU A 436 -49.67 23.30 11.22
C GLU A 436 -50.83 22.68 10.42
N PHE A 437 -52.06 22.70 10.94
CA PHE A 437 -53.23 22.15 10.26
C PHE A 437 -53.65 22.97 9.04
N ARG A 438 -53.56 24.31 9.08
CA ARG A 438 -53.75 25.15 7.88
C ARG A 438 -52.70 24.83 6.82
N ASN A 439 -51.43 24.74 7.20
CA ASN A 439 -50.36 24.37 6.29
C ASN A 439 -50.57 22.97 5.69
N TRP A 440 -50.99 21.97 6.49
CA TRP A 440 -51.31 20.64 5.96
C TRP A 440 -52.46 20.68 4.94
N CYS A 441 -53.51 21.47 5.17
CA CYS A 441 -54.60 21.60 4.19
C CYS A 441 -54.15 22.35 2.94
N SER A 442 -53.31 23.37 3.08
CA SER A 442 -52.72 24.15 1.97
C SER A 442 -51.79 23.28 1.09
N ASP A 443 -50.91 22.48 1.70
CA ASP A 443 -50.03 21.51 1.03
C ASP A 443 -50.82 20.42 0.26
N LEU A 444 -52.01 20.05 0.74
CA LEU A 444 -52.92 19.10 0.06
C LEU A 444 -53.72 19.77 -1.07
N SER A 445 -54.06 21.06 -0.96
CA SER A 445 -54.90 21.79 -1.92
C SER A 445 -54.30 21.95 -3.32
N GLY A 446 -52.98 21.75 -3.46
CA GLY A 446 -52.29 21.74 -4.76
C GLY A 446 -52.03 20.35 -5.35
N HIS A 447 -52.33 19.25 -4.65
CA HIS A 447 -51.83 17.93 -5.05
C HIS A 447 -52.66 17.27 -6.16
N SER A 448 -51.98 16.69 -7.16
CA SER A 448 -52.62 15.86 -8.20
C SER A 448 -53.26 14.62 -7.58
N PRO A 449 -54.46 14.17 -8.02
CA PRO A 449 -55.06 12.94 -7.52
C PRO A 449 -54.08 11.74 -7.64
N PHE A 450 -53.97 10.91 -6.61
CA PHE A 450 -53.04 9.77 -6.62
C PHE A 450 -53.44 8.65 -7.60
N GLY A 451 -54.74 8.56 -7.94
CA GLY A 451 -55.30 7.51 -8.82
C GLY A 451 -54.59 7.38 -10.17
N PRO A 452 -54.48 8.45 -10.98
CA PRO A 452 -53.69 8.46 -12.22
C PRO A 452 -52.25 7.94 -12.05
N THR A 453 -51.56 8.31 -10.96
CA THR A 453 -50.20 7.82 -10.69
C THR A 453 -50.18 6.31 -10.45
N PHE A 454 -51.13 5.76 -9.68
CA PHE A 454 -51.24 4.31 -9.47
C PHE A 454 -51.55 3.54 -10.77
N GLU A 455 -52.36 4.10 -11.67
CA GLU A 455 -52.63 3.44 -12.96
C GLU A 455 -51.42 3.53 -13.91
N GLN A 456 -50.67 4.63 -13.92
CA GLN A 456 -49.40 4.75 -14.64
C GLN A 456 -48.38 3.68 -14.19
N LEU A 457 -48.16 3.54 -12.88
CA LEU A 457 -47.29 2.49 -12.32
C LEU A 457 -47.73 1.07 -12.74
N ARG A 458 -49.04 0.85 -12.88
CA ARG A 458 -49.62 -0.42 -13.32
C ARG A 458 -49.42 -0.67 -14.81
N GLU A 459 -49.53 0.36 -15.66
CA GLU A 459 -49.18 0.28 -17.09
C GLU A 459 -47.68 0.02 -17.29
N ASP A 460 -46.82 0.72 -16.54
CA ASP A 460 -45.37 0.55 -16.58
C ASP A 460 -44.94 -0.86 -16.19
N LYS A 461 -45.45 -1.36 -15.05
CA LYS A 461 -45.30 -2.76 -14.64
C LYS A 461 -45.71 -3.73 -15.74
N GLN A 462 -46.87 -3.51 -16.37
CA GLN A 462 -47.39 -4.39 -17.41
C GLN A 462 -46.54 -4.36 -18.69
N SER A 463 -45.98 -3.21 -19.03
CA SER A 463 -45.04 -3.02 -20.15
C SER A 463 -43.70 -3.74 -19.90
N ILE A 464 -43.14 -3.59 -18.70
CA ILE A 464 -41.87 -4.21 -18.30
C ILE A 464 -41.99 -5.74 -18.24
N LEU A 465 -43.08 -6.27 -17.67
CA LEU A 465 -43.35 -7.71 -17.67
C LEU A 465 -43.56 -8.27 -19.08
N SER A 466 -44.27 -7.54 -19.96
CA SER A 466 -44.44 -7.93 -21.37
C SER A 466 -43.09 -7.97 -22.11
N THR A 467 -42.20 -7.03 -21.79
CA THR A 467 -40.84 -6.97 -22.34
C THR A 467 -39.97 -8.14 -21.87
N LEU A 468 -39.98 -8.48 -20.57
CA LEU A 468 -39.28 -9.65 -20.01
C LEU A 468 -39.80 -10.98 -20.57
N ASP A 469 -41.12 -11.12 -20.71
CA ASP A 469 -41.74 -12.26 -21.38
C ASP A 469 -41.31 -12.34 -22.86
N GLY A 470 -41.18 -11.19 -23.54
CA GLY A 470 -40.65 -11.08 -24.90
C GLY A 470 -39.20 -11.54 -25.01
N CYS A 471 -38.31 -11.05 -24.15
CA CYS A 471 -36.91 -11.47 -24.05
C CYS A 471 -36.79 -12.99 -23.86
N THR A 472 -37.56 -13.54 -22.92
CA THR A 472 -37.58 -14.98 -22.64
C THR A 472 -37.98 -15.78 -23.88
N LYS A 473 -39.08 -15.39 -24.56
CA LYS A 473 -39.55 -16.03 -25.79
C LYS A 473 -38.51 -15.96 -26.92
N GLN A 474 -37.77 -14.86 -27.07
CA GLN A 474 -36.71 -14.76 -28.08
C GLN A 474 -35.58 -15.78 -27.84
N LEU A 475 -35.15 -15.94 -26.58
CA LEU A 475 -34.13 -16.93 -26.21
C LEU A 475 -34.62 -18.37 -26.40
N ASP A 476 -35.86 -18.67 -26.00
CA ASP A 476 -36.49 -19.99 -26.18
C ASP A 476 -36.63 -20.35 -27.67
N MET A 477 -36.95 -19.37 -28.52
CA MET A 477 -37.02 -19.54 -29.98
C MET A 477 -35.66 -19.79 -30.61
N GLU A 478 -34.60 -19.07 -30.20
CA GLU A 478 -33.24 -19.29 -30.72
C GLU A 478 -32.69 -20.67 -30.30
N GLU A 479 -32.88 -21.07 -29.04
CA GLU A 479 -32.50 -22.41 -28.58
C GLU A 479 -33.25 -23.50 -29.35
N SER A 480 -34.56 -23.34 -29.57
CA SER A 480 -35.36 -24.28 -30.35
C SER A 480 -34.90 -24.38 -31.82
N VAL A 481 -34.45 -23.28 -32.42
CA VAL A 481 -33.91 -23.28 -33.80
C VAL A 481 -32.53 -23.93 -33.85
N CYS A 482 -31.63 -23.57 -32.92
CA CYS A 482 -30.29 -24.15 -32.79
C CYS A 482 -30.36 -25.68 -32.65
N GLU A 483 -31.23 -26.18 -31.78
CA GLU A 483 -31.32 -27.62 -31.52
C GLU A 483 -32.04 -28.40 -32.63
N LYS A 484 -32.98 -27.77 -33.35
CA LYS A 484 -33.56 -28.32 -34.59
C LYS A 484 -32.52 -28.43 -35.71
N MET A 485 -31.67 -27.42 -35.90
CA MET A 485 -30.60 -27.47 -36.90
C MET A 485 -29.51 -28.49 -36.53
N ARG A 486 -29.14 -28.57 -35.25
CA ARG A 486 -28.27 -29.64 -34.71
C ARG A 486 -28.87 -31.03 -34.97
N SER A 487 -30.17 -31.21 -34.75
CA SER A 487 -30.86 -32.47 -35.02
C SER A 487 -30.91 -32.82 -36.51
N LYS A 488 -31.00 -31.81 -37.39
CA LYS A 488 -31.07 -32.00 -38.86
C LYS A 488 -29.70 -32.31 -39.50
N TYR A 489 -28.62 -31.69 -39.01
CA TYR A 489 -27.29 -31.76 -39.64
C TYR A 489 -26.23 -32.49 -38.77
N GLY A 490 -26.57 -32.88 -37.54
CA GLY A 490 -25.71 -33.68 -36.67
C GLY A 490 -24.33 -33.06 -36.47
N GLY A 491 -23.29 -33.83 -36.77
CA GLY A 491 -21.89 -33.41 -36.63
C GLY A 491 -21.44 -32.28 -37.57
N GLU A 492 -22.23 -31.94 -38.61
CA GLU A 492 -21.95 -30.78 -39.46
C GLU A 492 -22.35 -29.46 -38.78
N TRP A 493 -23.27 -29.48 -37.80
CA TRP A 493 -23.71 -28.29 -37.08
C TRP A 493 -22.76 -27.94 -35.92
N THR A 494 -21.60 -27.40 -36.26
CA THR A 494 -20.52 -27.07 -35.31
C THR A 494 -20.86 -25.91 -34.34
N GLN A 495 -22.02 -25.28 -34.46
CA GLN A 495 -22.50 -24.23 -33.58
C GLN A 495 -22.64 -24.73 -32.13
N GLN A 496 -22.13 -23.98 -31.16
CA GLN A 496 -22.27 -24.32 -29.73
C GLN A 496 -23.74 -24.33 -29.26
N PRO A 497 -24.14 -25.18 -28.29
CA PRO A 497 -25.51 -25.19 -27.76
C PRO A 497 -25.87 -23.88 -27.03
N SER A 498 -27.03 -23.31 -27.38
CA SER A 498 -27.46 -21.99 -26.87
C SER A 498 -27.75 -22.00 -25.37
N SER A 499 -28.29 -23.10 -24.84
CA SER A 499 -28.70 -23.27 -23.44
C SER A 499 -27.65 -22.85 -22.42
N ARG A 500 -26.36 -23.09 -22.72
CA ARG A 500 -25.22 -22.70 -21.89
C ARG A 500 -24.94 -21.19 -21.98
N LEU A 501 -25.06 -20.61 -23.17
CA LEU A 501 -24.75 -19.20 -23.45
C LEU A 501 -25.86 -18.26 -22.95
N THR A 502 -27.13 -18.67 -23.01
CA THR A 502 -28.28 -17.88 -22.52
C THR A 502 -28.48 -17.94 -21.01
N SER A 503 -27.60 -18.65 -20.27
CA SER A 503 -27.78 -18.97 -18.85
C SER A 503 -27.73 -17.73 -17.92
N THR A 504 -26.88 -16.75 -18.24
CA THR A 504 -26.83 -15.44 -17.58
C THR A 504 -28.08 -14.63 -17.90
N LEU A 505 -28.35 -14.36 -19.18
CA LEU A 505 -29.51 -13.59 -19.67
C LEU A 505 -30.85 -14.08 -19.10
N ARG A 506 -31.06 -15.41 -19.02
CA ARG A 506 -32.25 -16.01 -18.37
C ARG A 506 -32.28 -15.84 -16.85
N THR A 507 -31.13 -15.75 -16.20
CA THR A 507 -31.03 -15.50 -14.75
C THR A 507 -31.29 -14.03 -14.44
N ASP A 508 -30.76 -13.11 -15.26
CA ASP A 508 -31.05 -11.68 -15.16
C ASP A 508 -32.53 -11.39 -15.44
N SER A 509 -33.10 -11.98 -16.50
CA SER A 509 -34.53 -11.89 -16.81
C SER A 509 -35.44 -12.41 -15.68
N ARG A 510 -35.01 -13.43 -14.93
CA ARG A 510 -35.73 -13.91 -13.72
C ARG A 510 -35.55 -12.94 -12.55
N ARG A 511 -34.34 -12.44 -12.32
CA ARG A 511 -34.03 -11.48 -11.25
C ARG A 511 -34.84 -10.20 -11.39
N TYR A 512 -34.89 -9.61 -12.59
CA TYR A 512 -35.71 -8.42 -12.85
C TYR A 512 -37.20 -8.72 -12.67
N ARG A 513 -37.69 -9.89 -13.09
CA ARG A 513 -39.09 -10.29 -12.85
C ARG A 513 -39.40 -10.35 -11.36
N SER A 514 -38.58 -11.02 -10.56
CA SER A 514 -38.78 -11.11 -9.10
C SER A 514 -38.73 -9.74 -8.43
N ALA A 515 -37.87 -8.82 -8.87
CA ALA A 515 -37.85 -7.44 -8.37
C ALA A 515 -39.16 -6.68 -8.69
N VAL A 516 -39.73 -6.87 -9.88
CA VAL A 516 -41.04 -6.28 -10.25
C VAL A 516 -42.21 -6.93 -9.47
N GLU A 517 -42.10 -8.21 -9.14
CA GLU A 517 -43.09 -8.93 -8.31
C GLU A 517 -43.00 -8.51 -6.82
N GLU A 518 -41.80 -8.23 -6.30
CA GLU A 518 -41.57 -7.65 -4.97
C GLU A 518 -42.09 -6.19 -4.90
N ALA A 519 -41.69 -5.33 -5.84
CA ALA A 519 -42.16 -3.95 -5.93
C ALA A 519 -43.69 -3.87 -6.03
N SER A 520 -44.32 -4.73 -6.82
CA SER A 520 -45.78 -4.84 -6.88
C SER A 520 -46.46 -5.19 -5.55
N THR A 521 -45.74 -5.77 -4.59
CA THR A 521 -46.26 -6.03 -3.25
C THR A 521 -46.24 -4.74 -2.41
N SER A 522 -45.20 -3.91 -2.57
CA SER A 522 -45.15 -2.56 -2.00
C SER A 522 -46.17 -1.62 -2.65
N ASP A 523 -46.38 -1.66 -3.97
CA ASP A 523 -47.41 -0.89 -4.67
C ASP A 523 -48.81 -1.21 -4.13
N ALA A 524 -49.10 -2.49 -3.87
CA ALA A 524 -50.35 -2.93 -3.28
C ALA A 524 -50.53 -2.45 -1.82
N GLN A 525 -49.44 -2.36 -1.05
CA GLN A 525 -49.44 -1.76 0.28
C GLN A 525 -49.74 -0.26 0.21
N LEU A 526 -49.03 0.49 -0.64
CA LEU A 526 -49.29 1.93 -0.87
C LEU A 526 -50.74 2.17 -1.32
N PHE A 527 -51.26 1.38 -2.25
CA PHE A 527 -52.66 1.50 -2.71
C PHE A 527 -53.68 1.19 -1.60
N SER A 528 -53.36 0.25 -0.70
CA SER A 528 -54.21 -0.04 0.47
C SER A 528 -54.21 1.09 1.50
N SER A 529 -53.05 1.71 1.75
CA SER A 529 -52.93 2.90 2.61
C SER A 529 -53.63 4.11 2.00
N PHE A 530 -53.52 4.32 0.68
CA PHE A 530 -54.29 5.34 -0.04
C PHE A 530 -55.79 5.16 0.20
N ARG A 531 -56.34 3.97 -0.05
CA ARG A 531 -57.77 3.67 0.20
C ARG A 531 -58.20 3.76 1.66
N GLN A 532 -57.29 3.58 2.62
CA GLN A 532 -57.60 3.72 4.04
C GLN A 532 -57.83 5.19 4.44
N PHE A 533 -57.16 6.13 3.78
CA PHE A 533 -57.21 7.56 4.11
C PHE A 533 -57.87 8.42 3.03
N GLU A 534 -58.31 7.84 1.90
CA GLU A 534 -58.94 8.51 0.76
C GLU A 534 -60.02 9.54 1.15
N SER A 535 -60.92 9.22 2.09
CA SER A 535 -61.94 10.15 2.58
C SER A 535 -61.39 11.27 3.48
N ASP A 536 -60.33 10.99 4.25
CA ASP A 536 -59.70 11.97 5.13
C ASP A 536 -58.80 12.92 4.32
N PHE A 537 -58.17 12.43 3.24
CA PHE A 537 -57.47 13.25 2.26
C PHE A 537 -58.42 14.18 1.53
N GLU A 538 -59.58 13.69 1.05
CA GLU A 538 -60.54 14.53 0.34
C GLU A 538 -61.21 15.56 1.29
N GLU A 539 -61.48 15.20 2.56
CA GLU A 539 -61.99 16.15 3.56
C GLU A 539 -60.96 17.27 3.85
N MET A 540 -59.66 16.95 3.96
CA MET A 540 -58.58 17.95 4.12
C MET A 540 -58.30 18.76 2.84
N ARG A 541 -58.28 18.11 1.67
CA ARG A 541 -58.08 18.73 0.35
C ARG A 541 -59.16 19.76 0.08
N SER A 542 -60.43 19.36 0.19
CA SER A 542 -61.57 20.25 -0.05
C SER A 542 -61.53 21.47 0.88
N ALA A 543 -61.16 21.29 2.15
CA ALA A 543 -61.06 22.40 3.10
C ALA A 543 -59.86 23.33 2.83
N GLY A 544 -58.80 22.85 2.18
CA GLY A 544 -57.70 23.69 1.66
C GLY A 544 -58.04 24.38 0.34
N GLU A 545 -58.81 23.75 -0.54
CA GLU A 545 -59.24 24.34 -1.83
C GLU A 545 -60.36 25.39 -1.68
N THR A 546 -61.21 25.29 -0.62
CA THR A 546 -62.26 26.29 -0.33
C THR A 546 -61.86 27.35 0.71
N ASP A 547 -60.65 27.28 1.28
CA ASP A 547 -60.19 28.07 2.44
C ASP A 547 -61.05 27.86 3.72
N GLU A 548 -61.76 26.73 3.80
CA GLU A 548 -62.62 26.35 4.93
C GLU A 548 -61.91 25.43 5.96
N ALA A 549 -60.57 25.41 5.96
CA ALA A 549 -59.76 24.69 6.96
C ALA A 549 -60.20 25.03 8.41
N ASP A 550 -60.57 26.29 8.64
CA ASP A 550 -61.17 26.80 9.87
C ASP A 550 -62.49 26.08 10.25
N VAL A 551 -63.37 25.86 9.29
CA VAL A 551 -64.66 25.16 9.50
C VAL A 551 -64.42 23.67 9.77
N LEU A 552 -63.48 23.04 9.05
CA LEU A 552 -63.12 21.64 9.26
C LEU A 552 -62.50 21.41 10.65
N TYR A 553 -61.56 22.26 11.07
CA TYR A 553 -60.90 22.17 12.37
C TYR A 553 -61.90 22.38 13.52
N GLN A 554 -62.75 23.41 13.44
CA GLN A 554 -63.80 23.65 14.44
C GLN A 554 -64.80 22.49 14.51
N ARG A 555 -65.26 21.98 13.36
CA ARG A 555 -66.15 20.80 13.27
C ARG A 555 -65.52 19.56 13.91
N ALA A 556 -64.21 19.35 13.72
CA ALA A 556 -63.48 18.26 14.35
C ALA A 556 -63.33 18.44 15.87
N MET A 557 -63.04 19.65 16.36
CA MET A 557 -62.97 19.98 17.79
C MET A 557 -64.33 19.80 18.50
N ILE A 558 -65.42 20.23 17.86
CA ILE A 558 -66.80 20.01 18.36
C ILE A 558 -67.10 18.51 18.44
N LYS A 559 -66.75 17.74 17.40
CA LYS A 559 -66.90 16.27 17.34
C LYS A 559 -66.05 15.54 18.41
N ALA A 560 -64.88 16.09 18.76
CA ALA A 560 -64.00 15.61 19.82
C ALA A 560 -64.45 15.98 21.25
N GLY A 561 -65.53 16.76 21.40
CA GLY A 561 -66.20 17.00 22.68
C GLY A 561 -66.11 18.42 23.25
N ALA A 562 -65.49 19.38 22.55
CA ALA A 562 -65.36 20.75 23.03
C ALA A 562 -66.71 21.48 23.28
N GLY A 563 -67.79 21.04 22.62
CA GLY A 563 -69.08 21.73 22.62
C GLY A 563 -70.14 21.29 23.65
N LYS A 564 -69.79 20.63 24.77
CA LYS A 564 -70.79 20.04 25.70
C LYS A 564 -70.66 20.45 27.18
N LYS A 565 -70.85 21.75 27.48
CA LYS A 565 -71.77 22.28 28.52
C LYS A 565 -71.50 23.76 28.84
N ASN A 566 -72.60 24.52 28.99
CA ASN A 566 -72.76 25.81 29.67
C ASN A 566 -71.50 26.48 30.27
N VAL A 567 -70.89 27.37 29.48
CA VAL A 567 -70.42 28.66 30.01
C VAL A 567 -71.16 29.72 29.21
N ALA A 568 -72.02 30.49 29.87
CA ALA A 568 -72.65 31.66 29.26
C ALA A 568 -71.66 32.83 29.29
N SER A 569 -71.62 33.66 28.25
CA SER A 569 -70.70 34.79 28.15
C SER A 569 -70.89 35.80 29.29
N PRO A 570 -69.85 36.10 30.07
CA PRO A 570 -69.72 37.34 30.83
C PRO A 570 -68.89 38.32 29.98
N GLY A 571 -69.46 39.48 29.65
CA GLY A 571 -68.68 40.60 29.13
C GLY A 571 -68.02 41.40 30.26
N ALA A 572 -66.93 42.09 29.94
CA ALA A 572 -66.32 43.16 30.76
C ALA A 572 -65.94 42.77 32.20
N ALA A 573 -64.84 42.02 32.32
CA ALA A 573 -63.96 42.07 33.48
C ALA A 573 -62.50 42.08 33.00
N GLU A 574 -61.67 42.95 33.57
CA GLU A 574 -60.23 42.93 33.38
C GLU A 574 -59.63 41.83 34.28
N GLU A 575 -59.55 40.59 33.81
CA GLU A 575 -58.63 39.61 34.39
C GLU A 575 -57.24 39.88 33.80
N GLY A 576 -56.36 40.44 34.63
CA GLY A 576 -55.05 40.94 34.21
C GLY A 576 -54.14 39.86 33.63
N ASN A 577 -53.29 40.26 32.68
CA ASN A 577 -52.31 39.37 32.07
C ASN A 577 -51.26 38.95 33.12
N LEU A 578 -50.73 37.73 33.04
CA LEU A 578 -49.87 37.13 34.09
C LEU A 578 -48.57 37.90 34.36
N LEU A 579 -48.21 38.82 33.46
CA LEU A 579 -47.05 39.70 33.48
C LEU A 579 -47.28 41.02 34.25
N ASP A 580 -48.54 41.39 34.53
CA ASP A 580 -48.91 42.71 35.06
C ASP A 580 -48.97 42.74 36.61
N ASP A 581 -49.04 41.56 37.23
CA ASP A 581 -49.18 41.35 38.69
C ASP A 581 -47.82 41.20 39.43
N ASP A 582 -46.69 41.45 38.74
CA ASP A 582 -45.32 41.19 39.23
C ASP A 582 -44.64 42.42 39.90
N PHE A 583 -45.36 43.54 40.10
CA PHE A 583 -44.82 44.80 40.65
C PHE A 583 -44.65 44.85 42.19
N ALA A 584 -44.79 43.73 42.91
CA ALA A 584 -45.04 43.73 44.35
C ALA A 584 -43.92 43.19 45.29
N ASP A 585 -42.87 42.53 44.80
CA ASP A 585 -41.89 41.84 45.66
C ASP A 585 -40.47 41.76 45.06
N GLU A 586 -39.59 42.72 45.39
CA GLU A 586 -38.21 42.88 44.84
C GLU A 586 -37.23 41.71 45.14
N THR A 587 -37.69 40.60 45.73
CA THR A 587 -36.84 39.49 46.18
C THR A 587 -37.06 38.16 45.46
N ARG A 588 -37.81 38.15 44.35
CA ARG A 588 -38.01 36.97 43.49
C ARG A 588 -37.70 37.29 42.03
N GLN A 589 -37.06 36.36 41.33
CA GLN A 589 -36.87 36.43 39.89
C GLN A 589 -38.23 36.38 39.20
N SER A 590 -38.50 37.35 38.32
CA SER A 590 -39.80 37.46 37.65
C SER A 590 -40.10 36.23 36.80
N VAL A 591 -41.39 35.90 36.65
CA VAL A 591 -41.84 34.80 35.77
C VAL A 591 -41.33 35.01 34.34
N ALA A 592 -41.22 36.27 33.89
CA ALA A 592 -40.66 36.62 32.58
C ALA A 592 -39.17 36.26 32.44
N GLU A 593 -38.33 36.60 33.43
CA GLU A 593 -36.90 36.28 33.44
C GLU A 593 -36.66 34.75 33.42
N GLN A 594 -37.47 34.01 34.16
CA GLN A 594 -37.40 32.56 34.21
C GLN A 594 -37.76 31.94 32.85
N ILE A 595 -38.79 32.45 32.18
CA ILE A 595 -39.18 32.01 30.83
C ILE A 595 -38.08 32.33 29.80
N GLU A 596 -37.51 33.54 29.81
CA GLU A 596 -36.40 33.89 28.90
C GLU A 596 -35.19 32.97 29.11
N ARG A 597 -34.87 32.60 30.35
CA ARG A 597 -33.79 31.65 30.65
C ARG A 597 -34.05 30.26 30.06
N VAL A 598 -35.30 29.76 30.07
CA VAL A 598 -35.65 28.48 29.42
C VAL A 598 -35.50 28.61 27.90
N GLU A 599 -35.94 29.71 27.28
CA GLU A 599 -35.74 29.95 25.84
C GLU A 599 -34.25 30.03 25.46
N GLU A 600 -33.43 30.69 26.27
CA GLU A 600 -31.98 30.78 26.04
C GLU A 600 -31.30 29.40 26.13
N LEU A 601 -31.70 28.55 27.08
CA LEU A 601 -31.25 27.16 27.18
C LEU A 601 -31.68 26.33 25.96
N MET A 602 -32.90 26.52 25.45
CA MET A 602 -33.34 25.87 24.21
C MET A 602 -32.54 26.32 22.98
N ARG A 603 -32.23 27.62 22.85
CA ARG A 603 -31.34 28.13 21.78
C ARG A 603 -29.93 27.51 21.89
N LYS A 604 -29.39 27.38 23.10
CA LYS A 604 -28.09 26.74 23.38
C LYS A 604 -28.09 25.25 22.99
N LEU A 605 -29.16 24.51 23.30
CA LEU A 605 -29.34 23.11 22.90
C LEU A 605 -29.38 22.94 21.38
N GLN A 606 -30.16 23.77 20.68
CA GLN A 606 -30.26 23.70 19.21
C GLN A 606 -28.95 24.09 18.51
N LEU A 607 -28.13 24.98 19.11
CA LEU A 607 -26.77 25.26 18.63
C LEU A 607 -25.84 24.04 18.80
N VAL A 608 -25.94 23.31 19.92
CA VAL A 608 -25.17 22.07 20.16
C VAL A 608 -25.57 20.96 19.17
N LYS A 609 -26.87 20.80 18.87
CA LYS A 609 -27.36 19.88 17.82
C LYS A 609 -26.75 20.22 16.46
N ARG A 610 -26.74 21.49 16.07
CA ARG A 610 -26.12 21.97 14.81
C ARG A 610 -24.61 21.75 14.79
N GLU A 611 -23.90 22.02 15.87
CA GLU A 611 -22.45 21.75 15.99
C GLU A 611 -22.15 20.26 15.82
N ARG A 612 -22.91 19.38 16.51
CA ARG A 612 -22.76 17.93 16.43
C ARG A 612 -22.98 17.41 15.01
N ALA A 613 -24.04 17.86 14.34
CA ALA A 613 -24.33 17.48 12.96
C ALA A 613 -23.21 17.88 11.98
N GLN A 614 -22.65 19.10 12.13
CA GLN A 614 -21.52 19.54 11.31
C GLN A 614 -20.26 18.71 11.57
N VAL A 615 -19.93 18.41 12.83
CA VAL A 615 -18.75 17.61 13.17
C VAL A 615 -18.88 16.17 12.66
N LEU A 616 -20.09 15.59 12.67
CA LEU A 616 -20.34 14.28 12.05
C LEU A 616 -20.17 14.33 10.52
N LYS A 617 -20.58 15.42 9.86
CA LYS A 617 -20.31 15.61 8.42
C LYS A 617 -18.81 15.72 8.15
N ASP A 618 -18.10 16.60 8.86
CA ASP A 618 -16.65 16.78 8.73
C ASP A 618 -15.88 15.46 8.93
N LEU A 619 -16.37 14.59 9.82
CA LEU A 619 -15.82 13.25 10.05
C LEU A 619 -16.10 12.29 8.88
N LYS A 620 -17.35 12.23 8.39
CA LYS A 620 -17.73 11.39 7.24
C LYS A 620 -16.94 11.79 5.98
N ASP A 621 -16.85 13.09 5.71
CA ASP A 621 -16.10 13.63 4.58
C ASP A 621 -14.60 13.27 4.68
N LYS A 622 -14.01 13.28 5.87
CA LYS A 622 -12.61 12.87 6.08
C LYS A 622 -12.39 11.36 6.01
N ILE A 623 -13.32 10.56 6.53
CA ILE A 623 -13.28 9.09 6.44
C ILE A 623 -13.37 8.62 4.98
N HIS A 624 -14.16 9.30 4.15
CA HIS A 624 -14.31 8.98 2.74
C HIS A 624 -13.06 9.29 1.90
N ASN A 625 -12.36 10.39 2.20
CA ASN A 625 -11.16 10.83 1.46
C ASN A 625 -9.85 10.20 1.95
N ASP A 626 -9.89 9.22 2.85
CA ASP A 626 -8.71 8.65 3.50
C ASP A 626 -8.26 7.32 2.86
N ASP A 627 -7.17 7.36 2.08
CA ASP A 627 -6.54 6.19 1.46
C ASP A 627 -5.21 5.83 2.16
N ILE A 628 -5.13 4.62 2.72
CA ILE A 628 -3.92 4.08 3.35
C ILE A 628 -3.15 3.09 2.47
N SER A 629 -3.56 2.88 1.21
CA SER A 629 -2.96 1.87 0.31
C SER A 629 -1.44 2.03 0.19
N SER A 630 -0.94 3.27 0.13
CA SER A 630 0.49 3.58 0.11
C SER A 630 1.21 3.14 1.40
N VAL A 631 0.61 3.36 2.57
CA VAL A 631 1.12 2.95 3.89
C VAL A 631 1.13 1.42 3.99
N LEU A 632 0.11 0.75 3.47
CA LEU A 632 0.02 -0.72 3.41
C LEU A 632 1.07 -1.34 2.47
N ILE A 633 1.33 -0.72 1.30
CA ILE A 633 2.38 -1.15 0.38
C ILE A 633 3.76 -1.06 1.05
N LEU A 634 4.08 0.08 1.68
CA LEU A 634 5.37 0.30 2.33
C LEU A 634 5.61 -0.66 3.51
N ASN A 635 4.57 -0.96 4.30
CA ASN A 635 4.69 -1.81 5.48
C ASN A 635 4.45 -3.31 5.21
N LYS A 636 4.24 -3.73 3.94
CA LYS A 636 3.84 -5.10 3.56
C LYS A 636 4.68 -6.23 4.20
N LYS A 637 5.97 -6.01 4.44
CA LYS A 637 6.88 -6.99 5.07
C LYS A 637 6.77 -7.08 6.60
N ALA A 638 6.17 -6.09 7.27
CA ALA A 638 5.87 -6.09 8.71
C ALA A 638 4.38 -6.40 9.01
N ILE A 639 3.51 -6.11 8.04
CA ILE A 639 2.05 -6.19 8.11
C ILE A 639 1.51 -7.58 8.45
N THR A 640 2.17 -8.65 8.01
CA THR A 640 1.72 -10.06 8.08
C THR A 640 1.30 -10.58 9.47
N ASN A 641 1.64 -9.87 10.56
CA ASN A 641 1.11 -10.14 11.91
C ASN A 641 0.74 -8.87 12.71
N GLN A 642 0.64 -7.69 12.08
CA GLN A 642 0.47 -6.39 12.78
C GLN A 642 -0.59 -5.46 12.17
N GLU A 643 -1.39 -5.90 11.19
CA GLU A 643 -2.41 -5.08 10.51
C GLU A 643 -3.31 -4.29 11.48
N ALA A 644 -3.88 -4.96 12.48
CA ALA A 644 -4.77 -4.34 13.45
C ALA A 644 -4.10 -3.24 14.30
N ALA A 645 -2.77 -3.31 14.51
CA ALA A 645 -2.02 -2.26 15.20
C ALA A 645 -1.80 -1.04 14.29
N LEU A 646 -1.51 -1.28 13.00
CA LEU A 646 -1.40 -0.22 11.99
C LEU A 646 -2.76 0.47 11.76
N PHE A 647 -3.83 -0.31 11.57
CA PHE A 647 -5.20 0.22 11.44
C PHE A 647 -5.58 1.07 12.66
N LYS A 648 -5.29 0.61 13.89
CA LYS A 648 -5.54 1.40 15.10
C LYS A 648 -4.76 2.71 15.10
N SER A 649 -3.47 2.68 14.75
CA SER A 649 -2.63 3.89 14.68
C SER A 649 -3.16 4.88 13.64
N GLU A 650 -3.59 4.40 12.47
CA GLU A 650 -4.20 5.23 11.45
C GLU A 650 -5.56 5.78 11.89
N LEU A 651 -6.43 4.98 12.51
CA LEU A 651 -7.73 5.45 13.01
C LEU A 651 -7.62 6.49 14.13
N GLU A 652 -6.47 6.58 14.83
CA GLU A 652 -6.26 7.61 15.86
C GLU A 652 -6.27 9.05 15.29
N LYS A 653 -6.05 9.25 13.97
CA LYS A 653 -6.22 10.57 13.32
C LYS A 653 -7.66 11.10 13.36
N PHE A 654 -8.66 10.23 13.55
CA PHE A 654 -10.08 10.62 13.68
C PHE A 654 -10.51 10.90 15.13
N ARG A 655 -9.67 10.59 16.14
CA ARG A 655 -9.94 10.83 17.57
C ARG A 655 -10.41 12.26 17.91
N PRO A 656 -9.87 13.35 17.31
CA PRO A 656 -10.32 14.71 17.63
C PRO A 656 -11.80 14.95 17.32
N HIS A 657 -12.34 14.30 16.28
CA HIS A 657 -13.75 14.41 15.91
C HIS A 657 -14.64 13.62 16.87
N GLN A 658 -14.27 12.37 17.20
CA GLN A 658 -14.96 11.57 18.24
C GLN A 658 -15.04 12.35 19.57
N ASN A 659 -13.91 12.91 20.01
CA ASN A 659 -13.82 13.68 21.25
C ASN A 659 -14.72 14.93 21.22
N ARG A 660 -14.85 15.60 20.06
CA ARG A 660 -15.76 16.75 19.92
C ARG A 660 -17.24 16.35 19.90
N ILE A 661 -17.60 15.19 19.31
CA ILE A 661 -18.96 14.63 19.40
C ILE A 661 -19.30 14.27 20.85
N LEU A 662 -18.37 13.63 21.58
CA LEU A 662 -18.53 13.30 23.00
C LEU A 662 -18.70 14.56 23.87
N GLN A 663 -17.90 15.61 23.62
CA GLN A 663 -18.04 16.90 24.30
C GLN A 663 -19.40 17.58 23.99
N ALA A 664 -19.87 17.52 22.74
CA ALA A 664 -21.19 18.02 22.36
C ALA A 664 -22.32 17.27 23.09
N ASN A 665 -22.25 15.94 23.17
CA ASN A 665 -23.23 15.13 23.91
C ASN A 665 -23.22 15.45 25.41
N HIS A 666 -22.05 15.52 26.07
CA HIS A 666 -21.98 15.93 27.48
C HIS A 666 -22.52 17.35 27.73
N LYS A 667 -22.26 18.29 26.82
CA LYS A 667 -22.80 19.65 26.85
C LYS A 667 -24.33 19.66 26.71
N GLN A 668 -24.89 18.83 25.83
CA GLN A 668 -26.34 18.62 25.74
C GLN A 668 -26.90 18.06 27.06
N SER A 669 -26.33 16.96 27.59
CA SER A 669 -26.82 16.37 28.84
C SER A 669 -26.75 17.34 30.04
N SER A 670 -25.79 18.26 30.05
CA SER A 670 -25.69 19.31 31.06
C SER A 670 -26.77 20.39 30.87
N LEU A 671 -26.94 20.89 29.65
CA LEU A 671 -27.98 21.88 29.32
C LEU A 671 -29.40 21.33 29.56
N MET A 672 -29.65 20.06 29.24
CA MET A 672 -30.92 19.39 29.53
C MET A 672 -31.20 19.29 31.03
N LYS A 673 -30.19 19.04 31.87
CA LYS A 673 -30.37 19.04 33.33
C LYS A 673 -30.69 20.43 33.88
N GLU A 674 -30.09 21.49 33.33
CA GLU A 674 -30.45 22.86 33.70
C GLU A 674 -31.87 23.22 33.22
N LEU A 675 -32.22 22.87 31.97
CA LEU A 675 -33.54 23.07 31.38
C LEU A 675 -34.64 22.41 32.23
N THR A 676 -34.51 21.12 32.53
CA THR A 676 -35.50 20.37 33.33
C THR A 676 -35.62 20.93 34.75
N ARG A 677 -34.53 21.44 35.35
CA ARG A 677 -34.59 22.10 36.66
C ARG A 677 -35.35 23.43 36.56
N THR A 678 -34.88 24.37 35.74
CA THR A 678 -35.48 25.72 35.67
C THR A 678 -36.94 25.69 35.20
N TYR A 679 -37.30 24.76 34.31
CA TYR A 679 -38.70 24.53 33.93
C TYR A 679 -39.51 23.83 35.04
N GLY A 680 -38.89 22.92 35.80
CA GLY A 680 -39.51 22.31 36.99
C GLY A 680 -39.73 23.29 38.14
N ASP A 681 -38.88 24.31 38.27
CA ASP A 681 -39.03 25.42 39.22
C ASP A 681 -40.18 26.34 38.78
N LEU A 682 -40.22 26.73 37.49
CA LEU A 682 -41.30 27.51 36.88
C LEU A 682 -42.69 26.85 37.05
N LEU A 683 -42.76 25.52 36.92
CA LEU A 683 -43.99 24.74 37.11
C LEU A 683 -44.48 24.66 38.58
N GLN A 684 -43.69 25.13 39.55
CA GLN A 684 -44.08 25.14 40.97
C GLN A 684 -44.75 26.45 41.41
N ASP A 685 -44.76 27.52 40.59
CA ASP A 685 -45.54 28.73 40.91
C ASP A 685 -47.04 28.39 40.93
N LYS A 686 -47.73 28.86 41.98
CA LYS A 686 -49.18 28.70 42.17
C LYS A 686 -49.99 29.39 41.06
N ARG A 687 -49.48 30.48 40.49
CA ARG A 687 -50.08 31.23 39.38
C ARG A 687 -50.12 30.37 38.11
N VAL A 688 -48.98 29.80 37.74
CA VAL A 688 -48.80 28.88 36.60
C VAL A 688 -49.70 27.64 36.71
N ARG A 689 -49.81 27.07 37.92
CA ARG A 689 -50.53 25.81 38.16
C ARG A 689 -52.05 25.91 38.00
N GLY A 690 -52.64 27.11 38.04
CA GLY A 690 -54.06 27.33 37.75
C GLY A 690 -54.38 27.14 36.27
N GLU A 691 -53.72 27.93 35.42
CA GLU A 691 -53.91 27.89 33.96
C GLU A 691 -53.48 26.57 33.34
N GLN A 692 -52.41 25.95 33.86
CA GLN A 692 -51.96 24.64 33.38
C GLN A 692 -53.10 23.59 33.37
N ASN A 693 -53.97 23.57 34.38
CA ASN A 693 -55.04 22.57 34.48
C ASN A 693 -56.21 22.85 33.50
N LYS A 694 -56.57 24.13 33.29
CA LYS A 694 -57.56 24.53 32.26
C LYS A 694 -57.02 24.19 30.87
N TYR A 695 -55.78 24.60 30.59
CA TYR A 695 -55.11 24.37 29.33
C TYR A 695 -54.94 22.88 29.04
N GLU A 696 -54.58 22.04 30.01
CA GLU A 696 -54.35 20.62 29.72
C GLU A 696 -55.62 19.89 29.26
N ALA A 697 -56.80 20.27 29.75
CA ALA A 697 -58.07 19.70 29.28
C ALA A 697 -58.35 20.05 27.80
N PHE A 698 -58.18 21.31 27.41
CA PHE A 698 -58.35 21.78 26.03
C PHE A 698 -57.26 21.24 25.10
N SER A 699 -56.01 21.27 25.55
CA SER A 699 -54.84 20.74 24.84
C SER A 699 -54.95 19.24 24.58
N ARG A 700 -55.48 18.44 25.52
CA ARG A 700 -55.76 17.01 25.28
C ARG A 700 -56.81 16.78 24.17
N GLN A 701 -57.78 17.69 24.00
CA GLN A 701 -58.75 17.62 22.89
C GLN A 701 -58.12 18.06 21.56
N ARG A 702 -57.44 19.23 21.54
CA ARG A 702 -56.66 19.73 20.38
C ARG A 702 -55.66 18.70 19.88
N ASN A 703 -54.86 18.11 20.77
CA ASN A 703 -53.85 17.11 20.42
C ASN A 703 -54.46 15.77 19.99
N ASN A 704 -55.71 15.46 20.32
CA ASN A 704 -56.40 14.29 19.77
C ASN A 704 -56.85 14.53 18.32
N VAL A 705 -57.38 15.73 18.03
CA VAL A 705 -57.77 16.15 16.68
C VAL A 705 -56.55 16.29 15.77
N LEU A 706 -55.54 17.05 16.19
CA LEU A 706 -54.26 17.15 15.49
C LEU A 706 -53.56 15.79 15.41
N GLY A 707 -53.62 14.97 16.46
CA GLY A 707 -53.10 13.60 16.45
C GLY A 707 -53.86 12.64 15.51
N ARG A 708 -55.05 12.97 15.02
CA ARG A 708 -55.68 12.30 13.86
C ARG A 708 -55.10 12.89 12.57
N TYR A 709 -55.22 14.19 12.35
CA TYR A 709 -54.86 14.79 11.05
C TYR A 709 -53.36 14.79 10.76
N ARG A 710 -52.48 14.81 11.76
CA ARG A 710 -51.03 14.58 11.61
C ARG A 710 -50.73 13.16 11.13
N ARG A 711 -51.52 12.15 11.51
CA ARG A 711 -51.40 10.79 10.95
C ARG A 711 -51.92 10.69 9.52
N VAL A 712 -52.95 11.47 9.16
CA VAL A 712 -53.41 11.62 7.78
C VAL A 712 -52.32 12.30 6.94
N TYR A 713 -51.79 13.44 7.38
CA TYR A 713 -50.71 14.16 6.68
C TYR A 713 -49.41 13.34 6.59
N GLN A 714 -49.04 12.57 7.63
CA GLN A 714 -47.93 11.62 7.54
C GLN A 714 -48.22 10.51 6.52
N ALA A 715 -49.43 9.95 6.50
CA ALA A 715 -49.80 8.98 5.46
C ALA A 715 -49.76 9.60 4.04
N TYR A 716 -50.09 10.89 3.89
CA TYR A 716 -49.95 11.63 2.64
C TYR A 716 -48.47 11.78 2.21
N THR A 717 -47.57 12.21 3.10
CA THR A 717 -46.14 12.36 2.77
C THR A 717 -45.43 11.01 2.59
N ASP A 718 -45.83 9.98 3.32
CA ASP A 718 -45.40 8.59 3.14
C ASP A 718 -45.86 8.04 1.78
N LEU A 719 -47.11 8.32 1.36
CA LEU A 719 -47.62 7.95 0.04
C LEU A 719 -46.92 8.73 -1.08
N GLN A 720 -46.75 10.05 -0.94
CA GLN A 720 -46.10 10.89 -1.95
C GLN A 720 -44.63 10.49 -2.14
N SER A 721 -43.89 10.27 -1.05
CA SER A 721 -42.50 9.79 -1.11
C SER A 721 -42.41 8.32 -1.54
N GLY A 722 -43.40 7.49 -1.23
CA GLY A 722 -43.50 6.10 -1.67
C GLY A 722 -43.73 5.99 -3.18
N LEU A 723 -44.70 6.75 -3.70
CA LEU A 723 -45.00 6.83 -5.13
C LEU A 723 -43.86 7.44 -5.95
N SER A 724 -43.21 8.50 -5.45
CA SER A 724 -42.02 9.08 -6.09
C SER A 724 -40.87 8.06 -6.22
N ARG A 725 -40.62 7.26 -5.16
CA ARG A 725 -39.66 6.15 -5.21
C ARG A 725 -40.11 5.00 -6.12
N ALA A 726 -41.41 4.69 -6.17
CA ALA A 726 -41.95 3.68 -7.07
C ALA A 726 -41.77 4.11 -8.54
N GLN A 727 -42.08 5.36 -8.90
CA GLN A 727 -41.85 5.91 -10.25
C GLN A 727 -40.37 5.81 -10.64
N GLN A 728 -39.45 6.24 -9.76
CA GLN A 728 -38.00 6.12 -9.99
C GLN A 728 -37.56 4.66 -10.20
N PHE A 729 -38.02 3.73 -9.37
CA PHE A 729 -37.76 2.29 -9.53
C PHE A 729 -38.29 1.75 -10.86
N TYR A 730 -39.51 2.11 -11.24
CA TYR A 730 -40.12 1.64 -12.49
C TYR A 730 -39.44 2.26 -13.72
N ASP A 731 -38.94 3.50 -13.65
CA ASP A 731 -38.13 4.10 -14.71
C ASP A 731 -36.75 3.41 -14.84
N GLU A 732 -36.00 3.26 -13.74
CA GLU A 732 -34.70 2.56 -13.71
C GLU A 732 -34.81 1.10 -14.20
N ILE A 733 -35.86 0.38 -13.77
CA ILE A 733 -36.06 -1.01 -14.20
C ILE A 733 -36.59 -1.09 -15.64
N ARG A 734 -37.29 -0.07 -16.16
CA ARG A 734 -37.61 0.04 -17.59
C ARG A 734 -36.34 0.18 -18.43
N GLU A 735 -35.40 1.05 -18.03
CA GLU A 735 -34.13 1.23 -18.74
C GLU A 735 -33.24 -0.03 -18.71
N THR A 736 -33.11 -0.67 -17.55
CA THR A 736 -32.29 -1.89 -17.44
C THR A 736 -32.90 -3.10 -18.16
N VAL A 737 -34.22 -3.24 -18.17
CA VAL A 737 -34.92 -4.27 -18.96
C VAL A 737 -34.87 -3.98 -20.47
N GLU A 738 -34.92 -2.72 -20.89
CA GLU A 738 -34.71 -2.31 -22.29
C GLU A 738 -33.26 -2.55 -22.74
N SER A 739 -32.29 -2.39 -21.85
CA SER A 739 -30.89 -2.81 -22.08
C SER A 739 -30.77 -4.32 -22.22
N LEU A 740 -31.42 -5.10 -21.34
CA LEU A 740 -31.49 -6.56 -21.47
C LEU A 740 -32.15 -6.99 -22.80
N ARG A 741 -33.22 -6.31 -23.24
CA ARG A 741 -33.87 -6.57 -24.54
C ARG A 741 -32.91 -6.39 -25.70
N LYS A 742 -32.18 -5.28 -25.74
CA LYS A 742 -31.15 -5.01 -26.77
C LYS A 742 -30.03 -6.05 -26.75
N ASN A 743 -29.61 -6.51 -25.57
CA ASN A 743 -28.59 -7.56 -25.44
C ASN A 743 -29.10 -8.93 -25.91
N VAL A 744 -30.36 -9.27 -25.61
CA VAL A 744 -31.02 -10.50 -26.09
C VAL A 744 -31.19 -10.47 -27.61
N GLU A 745 -31.65 -9.36 -28.19
CA GLU A 745 -31.80 -9.19 -29.64
C GLU A 745 -30.44 -9.29 -30.34
N SER A 746 -29.43 -8.56 -29.86
CA SER A 746 -28.06 -8.61 -30.39
C SER A 746 -27.47 -10.03 -30.30
N PHE A 747 -27.74 -10.77 -29.22
CA PHE A 747 -27.34 -12.18 -29.11
C PHE A 747 -28.05 -13.03 -30.17
N VAL A 748 -29.38 -12.96 -30.26
CA VAL A 748 -30.19 -13.77 -31.18
C VAL A 748 -29.87 -13.46 -32.65
N GLU A 749 -29.58 -12.21 -33.01
CA GLU A 749 -29.15 -11.82 -34.36
C GLU A 749 -27.78 -12.39 -34.72
N ASN A 750 -26.77 -12.23 -33.84
CA ASN A 750 -25.44 -12.81 -34.06
C ASN A 750 -25.51 -14.35 -34.19
N ARG A 751 -26.33 -15.00 -33.38
CA ARG A 751 -26.57 -16.45 -33.41
C ARG A 751 -27.28 -16.93 -34.68
N ARG A 752 -28.23 -16.15 -35.19
CA ARG A 752 -28.89 -16.40 -36.49
C ARG A 752 -27.91 -16.18 -37.66
N SER A 753 -27.02 -15.19 -37.56
CA SER A 753 -25.95 -14.96 -38.55
C SER A 753 -24.95 -16.10 -38.58
N GLU A 754 -24.45 -16.53 -37.42
CA GLU A 754 -23.57 -17.71 -37.26
C GLU A 754 -24.22 -18.97 -37.86
N GLY A 755 -25.48 -19.26 -37.48
CA GLY A 755 -26.24 -20.39 -38.00
C GLY A 755 -26.50 -20.30 -39.52
N GLY A 756 -26.77 -19.11 -40.05
CA GLY A 756 -26.96 -18.88 -41.49
C GLY A 756 -25.67 -19.09 -42.30
N GLN A 757 -24.53 -18.65 -41.77
CA GLN A 757 -23.22 -18.89 -42.39
C GLN A 757 -22.87 -20.38 -42.37
N LEU A 758 -23.11 -21.09 -41.25
CA LEU A 758 -22.92 -22.54 -41.16
C LEU A 758 -23.85 -23.31 -42.10
N LEU A 759 -25.12 -22.94 -42.18
CA LEU A 759 -26.09 -23.52 -43.12
C LEU A 759 -25.60 -23.37 -44.57
N SER A 760 -25.21 -22.15 -44.97
CA SER A 760 -24.66 -21.87 -46.30
C SER A 760 -23.38 -22.66 -46.59
N ALA A 761 -22.48 -22.82 -45.60
CA ALA A 761 -21.27 -23.63 -45.74
C ALA A 761 -21.58 -25.13 -45.91
N ILE A 762 -22.57 -25.68 -45.19
CA ILE A 762 -23.02 -27.07 -45.30
C ILE A 762 -23.68 -27.32 -46.67
N GLU A 763 -24.51 -26.38 -47.14
CA GLU A 763 -25.17 -26.47 -48.44
C GLU A 763 -24.18 -26.32 -49.60
N ALA A 764 -23.22 -25.39 -49.51
CA ALA A 764 -22.12 -25.27 -50.47
C ALA A 764 -21.21 -26.50 -50.49
N ALA A 765 -20.90 -27.09 -49.32
CA ALA A 765 -20.14 -28.33 -49.24
C ALA A 765 -20.87 -29.48 -49.96
N LYS A 766 -22.18 -29.64 -49.74
CA LYS A 766 -23.01 -30.67 -50.38
C LYS A 766 -23.19 -30.46 -51.88
N GLY A 767 -23.38 -29.21 -52.34
CA GLY A 767 -23.37 -28.87 -53.76
C GLY A 767 -22.04 -29.24 -54.42
N SER A 768 -20.91 -28.84 -53.81
CA SER A 768 -19.58 -29.20 -54.31
C SER A 768 -19.30 -30.70 -54.27
N GLY A 769 -19.94 -31.45 -53.38
CA GLY A 769 -19.90 -32.90 -53.34
C GLY A 769 -20.58 -33.53 -54.55
N ALA A 770 -21.80 -33.07 -54.87
CA ALA A 770 -22.56 -33.53 -56.04
C ALA A 770 -21.83 -33.23 -57.36
N ASP A 771 -21.35 -32.00 -57.57
CA ASP A 771 -20.57 -31.62 -58.76
C ASP A 771 -19.31 -32.49 -58.92
N ARG A 772 -18.62 -32.76 -57.81
CA ARG A 772 -17.36 -33.52 -57.79
C ARG A 772 -17.59 -35.02 -57.98
N GLU A 773 -18.71 -35.56 -57.53
CA GLU A 773 -19.12 -36.94 -57.79
C GLU A 773 -19.62 -37.11 -59.24
N GLN A 774 -20.38 -36.15 -59.77
CA GLN A 774 -20.80 -36.12 -61.17
C GLN A 774 -19.59 -35.98 -62.13
N ALA A 775 -18.61 -35.14 -61.79
CA ALA A 775 -17.34 -35.05 -62.52
C ALA A 775 -16.54 -36.36 -62.46
N ARG A 776 -16.49 -37.03 -61.29
CA ARG A 776 -15.79 -38.30 -61.11
C ARG A 776 -16.46 -39.45 -61.85
N LEU A 777 -17.79 -39.46 -61.94
CA LEU A 777 -18.55 -40.42 -62.73
C LEU A 777 -18.28 -40.22 -64.24
N LYS A 778 -18.15 -38.96 -64.67
CA LYS A 778 -17.78 -38.60 -66.05
C LYS A 778 -16.34 -39.05 -66.39
N GLU A 779 -15.37 -38.80 -65.52
CA GLU A 779 -13.98 -39.29 -65.65
C GLU A 779 -13.92 -40.83 -65.67
N LEU A 780 -14.81 -41.52 -64.93
CA LEU A 780 -14.89 -42.97 -64.92
C LEU A 780 -15.43 -43.54 -66.26
N MET A 781 -16.43 -42.89 -66.87
CA MET A 781 -16.90 -43.25 -68.21
C MET A 781 -15.83 -43.01 -69.27
N GLU A 782 -15.14 -41.88 -69.20
CA GLU A 782 -14.07 -41.49 -70.13
C GLU A 782 -12.86 -42.45 -70.08
N ARG A 783 -12.59 -43.06 -68.91
CA ARG A 783 -11.55 -44.09 -68.74
C ARG A 783 -11.92 -45.50 -69.21
N MET A 784 -13.17 -45.79 -69.58
CA MET A 784 -13.57 -47.13 -70.06
C MET A 784 -13.55 -47.28 -71.59
N SER A 785 -13.34 -46.20 -72.35
CA SER A 785 -13.07 -46.25 -73.79
C SER A 785 -11.56 -46.22 -74.08
N VAL A 786 -11.05 -47.18 -74.84
CA VAL A 786 -9.60 -47.36 -75.07
C VAL A 786 -9.27 -47.53 -76.56
N SER A 787 -8.08 -47.07 -76.97
CA SER A 787 -7.35 -47.36 -78.23
C SER A 787 -7.57 -46.37 -79.40
N PRO A 788 -6.66 -46.29 -80.41
CA PRO A 788 -5.28 -45.79 -80.22
C PRO A 788 -4.75 -44.88 -81.37
N SER A 789 -3.57 -44.26 -81.17
CA SER A 789 -2.61 -43.79 -82.22
C SER A 789 -3.03 -42.57 -83.10
N THR A 790 -2.17 -41.68 -83.66
CA THR A 790 -0.70 -41.43 -83.54
C THR A 790 -0.28 -40.04 -84.10
N GLN A 791 0.89 -39.53 -83.66
CA GLN A 791 1.85 -38.63 -84.36
C GLN A 791 1.56 -37.12 -84.65
N SER A 792 2.64 -36.31 -84.48
CA SER A 792 2.90 -34.95 -85.04
C SER A 792 2.04 -33.76 -84.56
N SER A 793 2.51 -32.49 -84.45
CA SER A 793 3.87 -31.91 -84.55
C SER A 793 3.97 -30.48 -83.97
N GLY A 794 5.14 -30.11 -83.42
CA GLY A 794 5.83 -28.85 -83.76
C GLY A 794 5.67 -27.56 -82.93
N SER A 795 6.67 -27.30 -82.06
CA SER A 795 7.51 -26.08 -82.03
C SER A 795 6.91 -24.67 -81.74
N PRO A 796 7.72 -23.60 -81.48
CA PRO A 796 9.19 -23.50 -81.36
C PRO A 796 9.66 -22.99 -79.96
N VAL A 797 10.74 -22.18 -79.90
CA VAL A 797 11.59 -21.92 -78.71
C VAL A 797 11.54 -20.40 -78.28
N PRO A 798 12.46 -19.77 -77.47
CA PRO A 798 12.01 -18.82 -76.42
C PRO A 798 12.52 -17.38 -76.58
N GLY A 799 12.23 -16.51 -75.59
CA GLY A 799 13.25 -15.54 -75.12
C GLY A 799 12.82 -14.11 -74.75
N SER A 800 12.80 -13.83 -73.43
CA SER A 800 13.14 -12.55 -72.77
C SER A 800 12.31 -11.27 -73.03
N GLY A 801 12.20 -10.42 -71.99
CA GLY A 801 11.60 -9.07 -72.04
C GLY A 801 10.60 -8.81 -70.92
N GLY A 802 11.03 -8.18 -69.82
CA GLY A 802 10.18 -7.93 -68.65
C GLY A 802 9.46 -6.57 -68.64
N GLY A 803 8.58 -6.35 -67.65
CA GLY A 803 8.08 -5.01 -67.30
C GLY A 803 6.62 -4.93 -66.84
N MET A 804 6.40 -4.87 -65.52
CA MET A 804 5.22 -4.35 -64.80
C MET A 804 3.81 -4.91 -65.12
N GLY A 805 3.12 -5.40 -64.08
CA GLY A 805 1.68 -5.75 -64.15
C GLY A 805 1.07 -6.00 -62.75
N MET A 806 -0.16 -5.54 -62.54
CA MET A 806 -0.96 -5.69 -61.31
C MET A 806 -1.40 -7.14 -61.04
N GLY A 807 -1.79 -7.43 -59.78
CA GLY A 807 -3.00 -8.24 -59.52
C GLY A 807 -2.82 -9.65 -58.94
N ASP A 808 -2.88 -9.73 -57.61
CA ASP A 808 -3.50 -10.78 -56.78
C ASP A 808 -3.86 -12.16 -57.40
N GLN A 809 -3.11 -13.22 -57.01
CA GLN A 809 -3.73 -14.49 -56.59
C GLN A 809 -2.82 -15.50 -55.84
N ARG A 810 -3.49 -16.55 -55.31
CA ARG A 810 -3.08 -17.53 -54.28
C ARG A 810 -2.07 -18.62 -54.70
N ALA A 811 -1.47 -19.23 -53.65
CA ALA A 811 -0.90 -20.60 -53.58
C ALA A 811 0.42 -20.86 -54.35
N SER A 812 1.30 -21.81 -54.02
CA SER A 812 1.41 -22.82 -52.93
C SER A 812 2.93 -23.01 -52.62
N GLY A 813 3.43 -23.51 -51.48
CA GLY A 813 3.06 -24.76 -50.80
C GLY A 813 3.81 -25.95 -51.41
N HIS A 814 4.87 -26.45 -50.75
CA HIS A 814 5.64 -27.63 -51.16
C HIS A 814 5.83 -28.62 -50.00
N ARG A 815 5.91 -29.91 -50.34
CA ARG A 815 5.91 -31.06 -49.41
C ARG A 815 7.33 -31.54 -49.03
N PRO A 816 7.48 -32.17 -47.85
CA PRO A 816 8.35 -33.33 -47.64
C PRO A 816 7.60 -34.68 -47.83
N PRO A 817 8.30 -35.81 -48.06
CA PRO A 817 7.72 -37.11 -48.42
C PRO A 817 7.29 -38.00 -47.21
N PRO A 818 6.56 -39.13 -47.45
CA PRO A 818 6.04 -40.03 -46.41
C PRO A 818 6.90 -41.28 -46.16
N LEU A 819 6.63 -42.02 -45.07
CA LEU A 819 6.90 -43.48 -44.94
C LEU A 819 6.03 -44.16 -43.86
N LEU A 820 5.81 -45.47 -44.03
CA LEU A 820 5.12 -46.48 -43.18
C LEU A 820 5.94 -47.80 -43.30
N PRO A 821 5.67 -48.96 -42.63
CA PRO A 821 4.62 -49.34 -41.66
C PRO A 821 5.11 -50.13 -40.39
N GLN A 822 4.16 -50.62 -39.56
CA GLN A 822 4.04 -51.94 -38.84
C GLN A 822 5.29 -52.79 -38.38
N THR A 823 5.29 -53.65 -37.33
CA THR A 823 4.25 -54.25 -36.40
C THR A 823 4.87 -54.98 -35.17
N SER A 824 4.14 -55.04 -34.03
CA SER A 824 4.10 -56.12 -32.97
C SER A 824 5.39 -56.56 -32.23
N TYR A 825 5.46 -56.99 -30.95
CA TYR A 825 4.54 -57.39 -29.85
C TYR A 825 5.10 -56.88 -28.48
N GLY A 826 4.53 -57.05 -27.27
CA GLY A 826 3.21 -57.55 -26.81
C GLY A 826 3.26 -58.28 -25.44
N GLN A 827 2.33 -57.96 -24.51
CA GLN A 827 2.14 -58.50 -23.12
C GLN A 827 3.25 -58.14 -22.08
N SER A 828 2.98 -57.98 -20.77
CA SER A 828 1.77 -58.30 -19.97
C SER A 828 1.47 -57.35 -18.76
N GLN A 829 0.18 -57.25 -18.39
CA GLN A 829 -0.41 -56.82 -17.09
C GLN A 829 -0.44 -55.32 -16.70
N GLN A 830 -1.37 -54.99 -15.78
CA GLN A 830 -1.98 -53.67 -15.50
C GLN A 830 -2.46 -53.61 -14.02
N PRO A 831 -2.76 -52.44 -13.40
CA PRO A 831 -4.04 -51.72 -13.58
C PRO A 831 -3.87 -50.20 -13.84
N SER A 832 -4.64 -49.54 -14.72
CA SER A 832 -6.07 -49.14 -14.62
C SER A 832 -6.33 -47.90 -13.74
N TYR A 833 -6.74 -46.80 -14.37
CA TYR A 833 -7.37 -45.64 -13.71
C TYR A 833 -8.54 -45.14 -14.55
N ASN A 834 -9.62 -44.70 -13.90
CA ASN A 834 -10.90 -44.39 -14.53
C ASN A 834 -11.65 -43.29 -13.75
N PRO A 835 -12.04 -42.16 -14.37
CA PRO A 835 -12.88 -41.16 -13.73
C PRO A 835 -14.30 -41.14 -14.35
N ALA A 836 -15.22 -41.89 -13.73
CA ALA A 836 -16.66 -41.75 -13.93
C ALA A 836 -17.38 -41.90 -12.58
N ALA A 837 -18.58 -41.33 -12.49
CA ALA A 837 -19.47 -41.26 -11.33
C ALA A 837 -19.08 -40.26 -10.20
N SER A 838 -19.95 -39.27 -9.99
CA SER A 838 -20.24 -38.71 -8.66
C SER A 838 -20.92 -39.80 -7.79
N PRO A 839 -21.03 -39.64 -6.46
CA PRO A 839 -22.24 -38.97 -5.93
C PRO A 839 -21.91 -38.13 -4.65
N PRO A 840 -22.72 -38.02 -3.55
CA PRO A 840 -22.95 -36.69 -2.95
C PRO A 840 -22.63 -36.61 -1.43
N ILE A 841 -22.88 -35.43 -0.83
CA ILE A 841 -23.75 -35.21 0.36
C ILE A 841 -23.44 -33.83 0.97
N THR A 842 -24.42 -32.93 0.90
CA THR A 842 -24.55 -31.80 1.82
C THR A 842 -25.45 -32.22 2.99
N PRO A 843 -25.13 -31.90 4.26
CA PRO A 843 -26.05 -32.12 5.37
C PRO A 843 -27.40 -31.40 5.16
N ARG A 844 -28.49 -32.04 5.59
CA ARG A 844 -29.87 -31.59 5.37
C ARG A 844 -30.46 -31.00 6.66
N TYR A 845 -31.29 -29.97 6.51
CA TYR A 845 -32.09 -29.38 7.59
C TYR A 845 -32.89 -30.42 8.40
N GLN A 846 -33.05 -30.15 9.70
CA GLN A 846 -34.26 -30.47 10.44
C GLN A 846 -35.02 -29.18 10.76
N GLN A 847 -36.35 -29.23 10.70
CA GLN A 847 -37.25 -28.17 11.15
C GLN A 847 -37.81 -28.52 12.53
N LEU A 848 -38.08 -27.49 13.35
CA LEU A 848 -39.13 -27.52 14.36
C LEU A 848 -39.90 -26.18 14.31
N ASN A 849 -41.15 -26.20 14.75
CA ASN A 849 -42.14 -25.17 14.44
C ASN A 849 -41.90 -23.82 15.18
N GLY A 850 -42.15 -22.72 14.49
CA GLY A 850 -42.30 -21.37 15.05
C GLY A 850 -42.92 -20.41 14.03
N THR A 851 -43.95 -19.67 14.43
CA THR A 851 -44.69 -18.69 13.60
C THR A 851 -44.17 -17.25 13.75
N PRO A 852 -44.49 -16.30 12.86
CA PRO A 852 -43.53 -15.29 12.39
C PRO A 852 -43.63 -13.89 13.01
N SER A 853 -42.61 -13.07 12.76
CA SER A 853 -42.65 -11.60 12.78
C SER A 853 -41.86 -11.01 11.60
N TYR A 854 -42.19 -9.78 11.20
CA TYR A 854 -41.57 -9.05 10.08
C TYR A 854 -40.35 -8.24 10.53
N GLN A 855 -39.36 -8.00 9.65
CA GLN A 855 -39.07 -6.65 9.11
C GLN A 855 -37.93 -6.63 8.06
N ASN A 856 -37.89 -5.55 7.27
CA ASN A 856 -36.91 -5.28 6.21
C ASN A 856 -35.64 -4.60 6.74
N ALA A 857 -34.52 -4.79 6.04
CA ALA A 857 -33.48 -3.77 5.85
C ALA A 857 -32.73 -3.99 4.52
N TYR A 858 -32.70 -2.99 3.66
CA TYR A 858 -31.88 -2.95 2.43
C TYR A 858 -30.52 -2.29 2.72
N GLN A 859 -29.47 -2.65 1.97
CA GLN A 859 -28.32 -1.76 1.74
C GLN A 859 -27.86 -1.82 0.26
N PRO A 860 -27.29 -0.71 -0.26
CA PRO A 860 -27.11 -0.51 -1.71
C PRO A 860 -25.76 -1.03 -2.24
N THR A 861 -25.65 -1.07 -3.57
CA THR A 861 -24.36 -1.24 -4.28
C THR A 861 -24.13 -0.06 -5.23
N PRO A 862 -22.91 0.52 -5.29
CA PRO A 862 -22.62 1.65 -6.17
C PRO A 862 -22.28 1.18 -7.59
N THR A 863 -22.76 1.91 -8.59
CA THR A 863 -22.34 1.76 -9.99
C THR A 863 -21.51 2.97 -10.41
N ASN A 864 -20.41 2.73 -11.13
CA ASN A 864 -19.57 3.79 -11.70
C ASN A 864 -19.48 3.59 -13.22
N GLY A 865 -20.27 4.38 -13.96
CA GLY A 865 -20.41 4.26 -15.41
C GLY A 865 -19.63 5.34 -16.14
N THR A 866 -18.67 4.94 -16.98
CA THR A 866 -18.02 5.84 -17.94
C THR A 866 -18.95 6.17 -19.10
N PHE A 867 -19.03 7.43 -19.53
CA PHE A 867 -19.50 7.79 -20.87
C PHE A 867 -18.72 8.94 -21.51
N ALA A 868 -18.86 9.07 -22.83
CA ALA A 868 -17.96 9.85 -23.70
C ALA A 868 -18.51 11.25 -24.08
N GLN A 869 -17.77 11.91 -24.98
CA GLN A 869 -18.02 13.25 -25.54
C GLN A 869 -19.46 13.54 -25.99
N PRO A 870 -19.80 14.83 -26.06
CA PRO A 870 -20.14 15.40 -27.36
C PRO A 870 -19.20 16.55 -27.80
N GLN A 871 -19.28 16.91 -29.09
CA GLN A 871 -18.41 17.87 -29.78
C GLN A 871 -19.25 19.06 -30.31
N GLN A 872 -18.92 20.30 -29.95
CA GLN A 872 -19.11 21.52 -30.76
C GLN A 872 -18.61 22.81 -30.08
N GLY A 873 -18.50 23.91 -30.84
CA GLY A 873 -18.38 25.28 -30.33
C GLY A 873 -16.96 25.88 -30.38
N GLY A 874 -16.73 26.85 -31.28
CA GLY A 874 -15.43 27.52 -31.44
C GLY A 874 -15.25 28.77 -30.56
N GLY A 875 -14.00 29.21 -30.39
CA GLY A 875 -13.65 30.46 -29.70
C GLY A 875 -12.15 30.74 -29.63
N ARG A 876 -11.68 31.75 -30.37
CA ARG A 876 -10.39 32.45 -30.19
C ARG A 876 -10.70 33.83 -29.57
N PRO A 877 -9.79 34.51 -28.81
CA PRO A 877 -8.52 34.95 -29.40
C PRO A 877 -7.29 35.18 -28.47
N GLN A 878 -6.11 35.27 -29.12
CA GLN A 878 -4.94 36.12 -28.77
C GLN A 878 -4.19 35.96 -27.42
N SER A 879 -3.04 36.63 -27.21
CA SER A 879 -1.73 36.56 -27.94
C SER A 879 -0.70 37.56 -27.37
N TYR A 880 0.49 37.10 -26.97
CA TYR A 880 1.77 37.84 -26.98
C TYR A 880 2.87 36.78 -27.17
N ILE A 881 3.85 36.82 -28.07
CA ILE A 881 4.65 37.90 -28.70
C ILE A 881 5.70 38.50 -27.76
N SER A 882 6.91 37.95 -27.84
CA SER A 882 8.17 38.70 -28.00
C SER A 882 9.21 37.79 -28.66
N GLN A 883 10.20 38.37 -29.35
CA GLN A 883 11.19 37.64 -30.17
C GLN A 883 12.60 38.26 -29.96
N PRO A 884 13.69 37.86 -30.68
CA PRO A 884 15.02 37.71 -30.08
C PRO A 884 15.94 38.92 -30.33
N PRO A 885 17.25 38.76 -30.14
CA PRO A 885 18.08 38.61 -31.35
C PRO A 885 19.06 37.41 -31.34
N GLN A 886 19.57 37.08 -32.52
CA GLN A 886 20.52 36.00 -32.80
C GLN A 886 21.97 36.54 -32.87
N GLN A 887 22.99 35.66 -32.87
CA GLN A 887 23.75 35.35 -34.11
C GLN A 887 24.83 34.26 -33.92
N GLN A 888 24.92 33.39 -34.93
CA GLN A 888 26.09 32.76 -35.59
C GLN A 888 27.23 32.09 -34.75
N GLY A 889 27.77 30.93 -35.16
CA GLY A 889 27.36 30.05 -36.26
C GLY A 889 28.45 29.04 -36.72
N GLN A 890 28.06 28.19 -37.68
CA GLN A 890 28.86 27.21 -38.44
C GLN A 890 29.38 25.96 -37.67
N GLY A 891 29.45 24.76 -38.26
CA GLY A 891 29.18 24.40 -39.67
C GLY A 891 28.92 22.90 -39.91
N GLU A 892 28.80 22.55 -41.21
CA GLU A 892 28.56 21.19 -41.74
C GLU A 892 29.82 20.26 -41.59
N ARG A 893 29.86 18.97 -41.96
CA ARG A 893 29.03 18.14 -42.88
C ARG A 893 29.20 16.62 -42.61
N SER A 894 28.33 15.80 -43.23
CA SER A 894 28.41 14.33 -43.37
C SER A 894 29.68 13.87 -44.15
N SER A 895 30.04 12.58 -44.33
CA SER A 895 29.22 11.35 -44.50
C SER A 895 30.07 10.05 -44.51
N TYR A 896 29.46 8.94 -44.94
CA TYR A 896 30.02 7.66 -45.45
C TYR A 896 30.38 6.48 -44.48
N ASN A 897 29.56 5.43 -44.62
CA ASN A 897 29.81 3.98 -44.49
C ASN A 897 29.60 3.39 -45.94
N PRO A 898 29.78 2.09 -46.31
CA PRO A 898 30.02 0.87 -45.53
C PRO A 898 30.99 -0.15 -46.20
N ASN A 899 30.77 -1.46 -45.95
CA ASN A 899 31.28 -2.68 -46.62
C ASN A 899 32.67 -3.21 -46.19
N SER A 900 32.92 -4.53 -46.10
CA SER A 900 32.04 -5.71 -46.33
C SER A 900 32.64 -7.05 -45.81
N TYR A 901 31.87 -8.14 -45.93
CA TYR A 901 32.20 -9.59 -45.83
C TYR A 901 32.26 -10.30 -44.45
N GLY A 902 31.42 -11.33 -44.32
CA GLY A 902 31.74 -12.60 -43.63
C GLY A 902 32.25 -13.64 -44.66
N PRO A 903 32.17 -14.98 -44.46
CA PRO A 903 31.15 -15.71 -43.66
C PRO A 903 31.65 -17.00 -42.92
N VAL A 904 30.71 -17.90 -42.60
CA VAL A 904 30.79 -19.37 -42.32
C VAL A 904 31.50 -19.96 -41.07
N SER A 905 30.71 -20.73 -40.31
CA SER A 905 31.10 -21.95 -39.54
C SER A 905 31.05 -23.20 -40.46
N PRO A 906 31.50 -24.43 -40.10
CA PRO A 906 30.81 -25.30 -39.12
C PRO A 906 31.77 -26.27 -38.34
N PRO A 907 31.50 -27.58 -37.98
CA PRO A 907 31.57 -27.95 -36.56
C PRO A 907 32.27 -29.29 -36.16
N ALA A 908 32.37 -29.50 -34.84
CA ALA A 908 32.27 -30.76 -34.06
C ALA A 908 33.01 -32.06 -34.47
N HIS A 909 33.63 -32.71 -33.47
CA HIS A 909 33.82 -34.16 -33.41
C HIS A 909 33.69 -34.69 -31.97
N GLN A 910 33.25 -35.95 -31.84
CA GLN A 910 33.15 -36.70 -30.58
C GLN A 910 34.31 -37.69 -30.44
N GLN A 911 34.59 -38.19 -29.22
CA GLN A 911 34.90 -39.62 -29.03
C GLN A 911 34.69 -40.10 -27.57
N TYR A 912 34.43 -41.41 -27.45
CA TYR A 912 34.14 -42.14 -26.21
C TYR A 912 35.41 -42.69 -25.53
N PHE A 913 35.34 -43.04 -24.23
CA PHE A 913 35.84 -44.35 -23.75
C PHE A 913 35.25 -44.76 -22.37
N SER A 914 35.13 -46.07 -22.13
CA SER A 914 34.62 -46.78 -20.91
C SER A 914 34.73 -48.30 -21.13
N PRO A 915 34.48 -49.22 -20.14
CA PRO A 915 34.50 -49.14 -18.67
C PRO A 915 35.67 -50.05 -18.12
N PRO A 916 35.59 -51.27 -17.49
CA PRO A 916 34.60 -51.98 -16.63
C PRO A 916 35.00 -52.27 -15.13
N PRO A 917 35.36 -53.49 -14.60
CA PRO A 917 34.61 -53.99 -13.42
C PRO A 917 35.32 -54.71 -12.23
N THR A 918 34.51 -55.03 -11.19
CA THR A 918 34.64 -56.05 -10.08
C THR A 918 35.39 -55.68 -8.76
N GLN A 919 35.01 -56.14 -7.54
CA GLN A 919 33.75 -56.72 -6.98
C GLN A 919 33.70 -56.75 -5.40
N HIS A 920 32.49 -56.59 -4.80
CA HIS A 920 31.92 -57.29 -3.59
C HIS A 920 32.46 -56.97 -2.15
N GLN A 921 31.77 -57.19 -0.99
CA GLN A 921 30.47 -57.82 -0.54
C GLN A 921 30.13 -57.37 0.95
N GLN A 922 29.04 -57.65 1.73
CA GLN A 922 27.69 -58.30 1.58
C GLN A 922 26.61 -57.76 2.61
N PHE A 923 25.88 -58.62 3.38
CA PHE A 923 24.65 -58.36 4.21
C PHE A 923 24.43 -59.50 5.26
N PRO A 924 23.73 -59.34 6.43
CA PRO A 924 22.23 -59.33 6.60
C PRO A 924 21.69 -58.42 7.77
N SER A 925 20.40 -58.17 8.13
CA SER A 925 18.99 -58.44 7.67
C SER A 925 18.11 -59.50 8.41
N SER A 926 16.83 -59.16 8.76
CA SER A 926 15.60 -59.97 9.13
C SER A 926 14.93 -59.65 10.52
N SER A 927 13.64 -59.90 10.90
CA SER A 927 12.31 -60.10 10.21
C SER A 927 11.07 -60.29 11.17
N TYR A 928 9.82 -60.19 10.65
CA TYR A 928 8.47 -60.69 11.15
C TYR A 928 7.64 -59.98 12.29
N GLN A 929 6.34 -60.28 12.57
CA GLN A 929 5.07 -60.22 11.76
C GLN A 929 3.73 -60.43 12.59
N GLN A 930 2.64 -59.66 12.26
CA GLN A 930 1.16 -59.97 12.28
C GLN A 930 0.24 -60.21 13.55
N GLN A 931 -1.06 -59.85 13.38
CA GLN A 931 -2.36 -60.39 13.94
C GLN A 931 -3.24 -59.60 14.98
N GLN A 932 -4.52 -60.06 15.12
CA GLN A 932 -5.78 -59.47 15.68
C GLN A 932 -6.63 -60.62 16.35
N PRO A 933 -7.92 -60.55 16.80
CA PRO A 933 -8.91 -59.45 17.02
C PRO A 933 -9.77 -59.55 18.35
N THR A 934 -10.91 -58.81 18.43
CA THR A 934 -12.23 -59.08 19.12
C THR A 934 -12.77 -58.11 20.21
N THR A 935 -14.07 -57.74 20.05
CA THR A 935 -15.24 -57.46 20.96
C THR A 935 -15.01 -56.98 22.43
N SER A 936 -15.87 -56.19 23.12
CA SER A 936 -17.36 -56.09 23.09
C SER A 936 -17.99 -54.68 23.30
N GLN A 937 -18.95 -54.50 24.26
CA GLN A 937 -20.20 -53.75 24.01
C GLN A 937 -20.99 -53.31 25.27
N TYR A 938 -21.94 -52.35 25.12
CA TYR A 938 -22.96 -51.82 26.08
C TYR A 938 -22.49 -50.96 27.30
N GLY A 939 -23.23 -49.94 27.78
CA GLY A 939 -24.39 -49.25 27.15
C GLY A 939 -25.26 -48.35 28.06
N HIS A 940 -25.57 -47.12 27.57
CA HIS A 940 -26.79 -46.31 27.82
C HIS A 940 -27.03 -45.65 29.22
N PRO A 941 -28.04 -44.73 29.42
CA PRO A 941 -27.76 -43.42 30.05
C PRO A 941 -28.77 -42.92 31.12
N SER A 942 -28.53 -41.73 31.71
CA SER A 942 -29.61 -40.79 32.14
C SER A 942 -29.11 -39.39 32.56
N GLN A 943 -29.93 -38.37 32.22
CA GLN A 943 -30.31 -37.15 32.98
C GLN A 943 -29.23 -36.20 33.59
N GLN A 944 -29.32 -34.87 33.36
CA GLN A 944 -29.89 -33.80 34.24
C GLN A 944 -29.14 -33.60 35.59
N GLN A 945 -29.00 -32.39 36.17
CA GLN A 945 -29.63 -31.09 35.88
C GLN A 945 -28.71 -29.90 36.25
N GLN A 946 -29.22 -28.66 36.13
CA GLN A 946 -28.54 -27.42 36.51
C GLN A 946 -28.43 -27.23 38.03
N SER A 947 -27.31 -26.68 38.53
CA SER A 947 -27.31 -25.65 39.58
C SER A 947 -25.92 -25.02 39.85
N TYR A 948 -25.85 -23.69 39.78
CA TYR A 948 -24.95 -22.84 40.59
C TYR A 948 -25.53 -22.75 42.04
N PRO A 949 -24.85 -22.20 43.08
CA PRO A 949 -23.68 -21.31 43.06
C PRO A 949 -22.62 -21.63 44.16
N GLY A 950 -21.71 -20.66 44.43
CA GLY A 950 -21.33 -20.34 45.81
C GLY A 950 -19.88 -20.64 46.23
N SER A 951 -19.06 -19.59 46.36
CA SER A 951 -17.71 -19.62 46.91
C SER A 951 -17.68 -19.48 48.45
N ALA A 952 -16.85 -20.26 49.17
CA ALA A 952 -16.05 -19.78 50.32
C ALA A 952 -15.00 -20.80 50.85
N GLN A 953 -13.73 -20.43 50.74
CA GLN A 953 -12.62 -20.56 51.71
C GLN A 953 -12.49 -21.76 52.70
N THR A 954 -11.41 -22.52 52.48
CA THR A 954 -10.36 -22.96 53.46
C THR A 954 -10.73 -23.57 54.83
N SER A 955 -10.27 -24.80 55.05
CA SER A 955 -9.46 -25.15 56.24
C SER A 955 -8.69 -26.47 56.02
N VAL A 956 -7.50 -26.62 56.62
CA VAL A 956 -6.64 -27.83 56.55
C VAL A 956 -6.21 -28.25 57.97
N PRO A 957 -6.60 -29.45 58.42
CA PRO A 957 -6.09 -30.11 59.63
C PRO A 957 -5.17 -31.31 59.26
N PRO A 958 -4.41 -31.93 60.18
CA PRO A 958 -2.96 -31.70 60.18
C PRO A 958 -2.09 -32.98 60.11
N GLY A 959 -0.81 -32.82 59.75
CA GLY A 959 0.22 -33.85 59.99
C GLY A 959 1.14 -34.24 58.82
N TRP A 960 1.61 -33.28 57.99
CA TRP A 960 2.59 -33.58 56.93
C TRP A 960 3.73 -32.55 56.89
N GLN A 961 4.98 -33.03 56.82
CA GLN A 961 6.19 -32.23 56.63
C GLN A 961 7.17 -32.95 55.67
N PRO A 962 7.51 -32.35 54.52
CA PRO A 962 8.63 -32.74 53.66
C PRO A 962 9.90 -31.87 53.90
N PRO A 963 11.08 -32.28 53.39
CA PRO A 963 12.41 -31.78 53.83
C PRO A 963 12.88 -30.43 53.22
N PRO A 964 13.94 -29.80 53.78
CA PRO A 964 14.37 -28.45 53.42
C PRO A 964 15.29 -28.34 52.18
N PRO A 965 15.32 -27.16 51.50
CA PRO A 965 16.25 -26.85 50.42
C PRO A 965 17.64 -26.34 50.90
N PRO A 966 18.67 -26.35 50.04
CA PRO A 966 20.03 -25.86 50.35
C PRO A 966 20.12 -24.32 50.48
N PRO A 967 21.20 -23.79 51.10
CA PRO A 967 21.28 -22.38 51.50
C PRO A 967 21.63 -21.41 50.38
N GLY A 968 21.00 -20.23 50.39
CA GLY A 968 21.41 -19.05 49.61
C GLY A 968 22.37 -18.14 50.39
N PRO A 969 23.20 -17.32 49.71
CA PRO A 969 24.16 -16.41 50.35
C PRO A 969 23.50 -15.15 50.97
N PRO A 970 24.16 -14.52 51.97
CA PRO A 970 23.65 -13.35 52.70
C PRO A 970 23.81 -12.01 51.92
N PRO A 971 23.18 -10.90 52.37
CA PRO A 971 22.95 -9.71 51.56
C PRO A 971 24.05 -8.63 51.65
N SER A 972 23.98 -7.67 50.72
CA SER A 972 24.59 -6.34 50.83
C SER A 972 23.57 -5.27 50.43
N HIS A 973 23.63 -4.10 51.06
CA HIS A 973 22.73 -2.97 50.82
C HIS A 973 23.22 -2.15 49.60
N ASP A 974 22.33 -1.66 48.72
CA ASP A 974 21.82 -0.27 48.81
C ASP A 974 20.84 0.15 47.68
N TYR A 975 20.16 1.26 47.95
CA TYR A 975 19.14 2.04 47.23
C TYR A 975 18.93 1.94 45.70
N GLY A 976 17.64 1.85 45.32
CA GLY A 976 16.96 2.77 44.37
C GLY A 976 17.44 2.79 42.91
N VAL A 977 16.88 2.07 41.93
CA VAL A 977 15.48 2.03 41.45
C VAL A 977 14.96 3.36 40.85
N LEU A 978 15.05 3.41 39.50
CA LEU A 978 14.03 3.81 38.49
C LEU A 978 13.20 5.10 38.71
N GLN A 979 13.07 6.05 37.76
CA GLN A 979 12.77 6.00 36.31
C GLN A 979 11.26 5.94 35.96
N ALA A 980 10.78 7.04 35.33
CA ALA A 980 9.62 7.19 34.44
C ALA A 980 8.16 7.25 35.00
N SER A 981 7.32 7.98 34.23
CA SER A 981 5.88 8.29 34.42
C SER A 981 5.59 9.47 35.39
N THR A 982 4.57 10.32 35.21
CA THR A 982 3.30 10.21 34.45
C THR A 982 2.78 11.60 33.97
N TYR A 983 1.68 11.62 33.21
CA TYR A 983 0.84 12.79 32.83
C TYR A 983 0.60 13.86 33.92
N PRO A 984 0.21 15.09 33.48
CA PRO A 984 -0.81 15.87 34.18
C PRO A 984 -2.03 16.24 33.31
N SER A 985 -3.19 16.38 33.96
CA SER A 985 -4.37 17.10 33.44
C SER A 985 -4.37 18.54 33.98
N GLY A 986 -5.20 19.43 33.40
CA GLY A 986 -5.36 20.82 33.84
C GLY A 986 -6.09 20.98 35.20
N PRO A 987 -6.48 22.21 35.63
CA PRO A 987 -7.04 23.26 34.77
C PRO A 987 -6.56 24.70 35.06
N GLY A 988 -7.15 25.67 34.36
CA GLY A 988 -7.08 27.10 34.66
C GLY A 988 -6.21 27.91 33.71
N GLY A 989 -6.63 29.12 33.36
CA GLY A 989 -5.86 30.04 32.53
C GLY A 989 -6.29 31.49 32.76
N TYR A 990 -5.40 32.42 32.44
CA TYR A 990 -5.70 33.86 32.34
C TYR A 990 -4.75 34.54 31.33
N ALA A 991 -5.36 35.27 30.40
CA ALA A 991 -4.98 36.57 29.84
C ALA A 991 -3.58 36.87 29.21
N GLN A 992 -3.68 37.72 28.17
CA GLN A 992 -2.74 38.75 27.68
C GLN A 992 -1.66 38.44 26.61
N ASP A 993 -1.71 39.29 25.58
CA ASP A 993 -0.74 39.53 24.50
C ASP A 993 0.65 39.98 24.96
N ALA A 994 1.66 39.78 24.10
CA ALA A 994 2.56 40.87 23.67
C ALA A 994 3.28 40.54 22.34
N ARG A 995 3.87 41.58 21.71
CA ARG A 995 4.67 41.52 20.47
C ARG A 995 6.11 42.03 20.70
N ARG A 996 7.04 41.66 19.80
CA ARG A 996 8.32 42.35 19.44
C ARG A 996 9.50 42.33 20.45
N GLY A 997 10.71 42.58 19.89
CA GLY A 997 11.99 42.78 20.60
C GLY A 997 12.88 41.53 20.61
N ALA A 998 14.12 41.44 20.11
CA ALA A 998 15.13 42.38 19.57
C ALA A 998 15.96 43.19 20.60
N GLY A 999 17.29 42.98 20.58
CA GLY A 999 18.34 43.51 21.48
C GLY A 999 19.23 42.33 21.96
N GLN A 1000 20.54 42.20 21.70
CA GLN A 1000 21.73 43.07 21.95
C GLN A 1000 22.06 43.32 23.43
N GLY A 1001 23.33 43.09 23.80
CA GLY A 1001 23.88 43.18 25.17
C GLY A 1001 24.75 41.95 25.51
N GLN A 1002 26.00 41.81 25.05
CA GLN A 1002 27.22 42.54 25.44
C GLN A 1002 28.00 41.88 26.60
N GLN A 1003 28.96 41.04 26.20
CA GLN A 1003 30.35 40.96 26.70
C GLN A 1003 30.64 41.32 28.18
N GLN A 1004 31.06 40.32 28.96
CA GLN A 1004 31.94 40.54 30.12
C GLN A 1004 33.05 39.50 30.13
N GLN A 1005 34.30 39.94 30.30
CA GLN A 1005 35.48 39.07 30.39
C GLN A 1005 35.70 38.63 31.84
N GLN A 1006 36.06 37.36 32.03
CA GLN A 1006 36.85 36.95 33.18
C GLN A 1006 37.83 35.86 32.75
N ALA A 1007 39.13 36.09 32.98
CA ALA A 1007 40.19 35.20 32.51
C ALA A 1007 40.43 34.06 33.52
N GLY A 1008 40.12 32.83 33.12
CA GLY A 1008 40.48 31.61 33.84
C GLY A 1008 41.55 30.82 33.10
N VAL A 1009 42.76 30.70 33.67
CA VAL A 1009 43.85 29.93 33.06
C VAL A 1009 43.63 28.44 33.34
N GLY A 1010 43.38 27.66 32.28
CA GLY A 1010 43.06 26.24 32.40
C GLY A 1010 42.89 25.54 31.05
N GLY A 1011 43.89 25.64 30.18
CA GLY A 1011 43.84 25.22 28.76
C GLY A 1011 43.79 23.70 28.49
N GLY A 1012 42.92 22.97 29.18
CA GLY A 1012 42.59 21.57 28.88
C GLY A 1012 41.70 21.44 27.64
N GLY A 1013 42.24 21.79 26.46
CA GLY A 1013 41.49 21.73 25.21
C GLY A 1013 40.98 20.31 24.92
N ASP A 1014 39.67 20.18 24.77
CA ASP A 1014 38.99 18.90 24.56
C ASP A 1014 39.46 18.20 23.26
N PRO A 1015 40.05 16.99 23.34
CA PRO A 1015 40.46 16.25 22.15
C PRO A 1015 39.28 15.77 21.27
N TRP A 1016 38.03 15.81 21.76
CA TRP A 1016 36.85 15.37 21.02
C TRP A 1016 36.20 16.47 20.16
N ALA A 1017 36.50 17.75 20.41
CA ALA A 1017 35.91 18.88 19.68
C ALA A 1017 36.09 18.79 18.14
N GLY A 1018 37.19 18.18 17.66
CA GLY A 1018 37.43 17.95 16.23
C GLY A 1018 36.57 16.84 15.60
N LEU A 1019 36.10 15.87 16.40
CA LEU A 1019 35.23 14.78 15.94
C LEU A 1019 33.75 15.21 15.81
N GLY A 1020 33.35 16.28 16.52
CA GLY A 1020 32.00 16.83 16.43
C GLY A 1020 31.74 17.61 15.13
N ALA A 1021 32.77 18.20 14.52
CA ALA A 1021 32.67 18.95 13.26
C ALA A 1021 32.81 18.07 11.99
N TRP A 1022 32.80 16.74 12.17
CA TRP A 1022 32.98 15.70 11.15
C TRP A 1022 31.92 14.58 11.28
N LYS A 1023 30.83 14.86 11.99
CA LYS A 1023 29.57 14.11 12.00
C LYS A 1023 28.47 15.01 11.46
#